data_AF-A0A101CFJ5-F1
#
_entry.id   AF-A0A101CFJ5-F1
#
_cell.length_a   1.000
_cell.length_b   1.000
_cell.length_c   1.000
_cell.angle_alpha   90.00
_cell.angle_beta   90.00
_cell.angle_gamma   90.00
#
_symmetry.space_group_name_H-M   'P 1'
#
loop_
_entity.id
_entity.type
_entity.pdbx_description
1 polymer ?
#
loop_
_entity_poly.entity_id
_entity_poly.type
_entity_poly.pdbx_seq_one_letter_code
_entity_poly.pdbx_strand_id
1 'polypeptide(L)'
;MNAKLDNITTQYRKFNENQVLTEGQLNEFIDYFEDQDRLSRTQLSGVGIVCGFKSIFFDAAASKDAAVMREIFKGKEIEPKDYLDTIVITQGAGVTTDGDLITLRRKIEKTVANSDKKVIETLIDFDTNAYRYYRSYESDIQYSYFNIDKQQIPLLEIITQQDYDLLKSQGAKVDDFKDVKGIEKLNDKIVILYLESYSNEESPCEDADCDNAGAEQVSNLKVLLADSKVAKDLLSRGDAKDALYQLHNRYEELFDNLPKIEAKRVILDASITTPSQLKTRFYDSINAVPALVDGFDKISATFNLNDTSINAKISSLLNTSTLSLGDYQYRYDLFKDLIDTYNEIKGLLLHFDAECCPSINSFPKHLMLGAVGATLELGEKTDLRHSFYHSPVTTSDDENYERVIMLIKRFIEKVNKFKSHNGPVKITPSNLYVRLGNKAVPYYYNVDQPLLAQWNFEKTKTDRETYNLSYHTTNLSGDDYVQNPLNYNIDNYDFYRIEGHLGLPYETAVQNINDLKVKYGLPFDVAVLLLNKGEKRDDNLPSEPRKLSIEDLRKRLVSISDDISKEKGDYKSTLFNLSKLDSDLKLLNKATFAAPGSDKEVVVVKEDPKKEEISTELLSEFLERKSGLEHLAGVERGGLFLLIAESEANNQVLADFSLPYLCCSKKDPVFLVLPASQLCQNDAPIAMTMVPLDGEVKAFVNGIQIQAITKSGGQNFFDPGLVGSAYFGQTITFTVNDEPVETQMVINAEPVITVTPGEVVYGEDANAPQAIVTFNVSGYQNGYTYNWDFDDDSTDNPVPVNGMVTHTYFLGAAGQEDVFKPTLTVINQNGCSTTFQMAPITLKLVINKNTRIFIYFDASGSMNSTLSPLNDMRANLLKNRLLPLYGNDSAAYDEKVKVISYSDERTFNVLNMQGQAAPEGNVIVLVFQDEADSIYHPYNGPITNRTSAFSSDIQALKNRIANNFGTNNPNYYRGVIFQVDGNTAFQQLMMAVENGSNASYPSQYNLQSEALAGKVKFKYNVPDGEISTKYLERVVEALEELGYNIP
;
A
#
# COMPACT_ATOMS: atom_id res chain seq x y z
N MET A 1 -16.23 -70.58 16.44
CA MET A 1 -16.93 -69.46 17.12
C MET A 1 -17.91 -68.79 16.15
N ASN A 2 -19.17 -68.56 16.53
CA ASN A 2 -20.15 -67.83 15.69
C ASN A 2 -20.20 -66.34 16.08
N ALA A 3 -20.51 -65.45 15.14
CA ALA A 3 -20.76 -64.04 15.45
C ALA A 3 -22.11 -63.92 16.18
N LYS A 4 -22.20 -63.01 17.16
CA LYS A 4 -23.42 -62.81 17.95
C LYS A 4 -24.56 -62.29 17.08
N LEU A 5 -24.26 -61.41 16.13
CA LEU A 5 -25.24 -60.85 15.19
C LEU A 5 -25.60 -61.79 14.03
N ASP A 6 -25.10 -63.03 14.00
CA ASP A 6 -25.53 -64.03 13.00
C ASP A 6 -27.01 -64.40 13.16
N ASN A 7 -27.55 -64.35 14.39
CA ASN A 7 -28.96 -64.56 14.69
C ASN A 7 -29.46 -63.49 15.66
N ILE A 8 -30.47 -62.70 15.25
CA ILE A 8 -31.00 -61.60 16.05
C ILE A 8 -32.29 -62.01 16.75
N THR A 9 -32.34 -61.80 18.06
CA THR A 9 -33.53 -61.96 18.89
C THR A 9 -34.47 -60.77 18.70
N THR A 10 -35.69 -61.02 18.21
CA THR A 10 -36.66 -59.95 17.83
C THR A 10 -37.84 -59.81 18.80
N GLN A 11 -37.94 -60.69 19.79
CA GLN A 11 -39.02 -60.69 20.79
C GLN A 11 -38.45 -60.99 22.17
N TYR A 12 -39.07 -60.43 23.21
CA TYR A 12 -38.79 -60.78 24.60
C TYR A 12 -40.10 -60.91 25.38
N ARG A 13 -40.08 -61.64 26.49
CA ARG A 13 -41.24 -61.86 27.34
C ARG A 13 -41.28 -60.86 28.50
N LYS A 14 -42.47 -60.34 28.80
CA LYS A 14 -42.74 -59.57 30.02
C LYS A 14 -43.18 -60.53 31.13
N PHE A 15 -42.53 -60.48 32.29
CA PHE A 15 -42.82 -61.37 33.41
C PHE A 15 -44.06 -60.91 34.20
N ASN A 16 -44.87 -61.87 34.64
CA ASN A 16 -46.02 -61.65 35.54
C ASN A 16 -45.68 -62.06 36.99
N GLU A 17 -46.43 -61.53 37.95
CA GLU A 17 -46.29 -61.93 39.35
C GLU A 17 -46.48 -63.44 39.53
N ASN A 18 -45.63 -64.04 40.38
CA ASN A 18 -45.61 -65.48 40.71
C ASN A 18 -45.36 -66.44 39.52
N GLN A 19 -44.80 -65.93 38.41
CA GLN A 19 -44.42 -66.76 37.26
C GLN A 19 -43.11 -67.51 37.53
N VAL A 20 -43.07 -68.81 37.20
CA VAL A 20 -41.83 -69.62 37.16
C VAL A 20 -41.13 -69.35 35.82
N LEU A 21 -39.86 -68.96 35.86
CA LEU A 21 -39.05 -68.60 34.68
C LEU A 21 -38.15 -69.78 34.25
N THR A 22 -38.00 -69.98 32.94
CA THR A 22 -37.02 -70.93 32.38
C THR A 22 -35.74 -70.22 31.95
N GLU A 23 -34.62 -70.95 31.83
CA GLU A 23 -33.36 -70.40 31.30
C GLU A 23 -33.54 -69.74 29.94
N GLY A 24 -34.26 -70.38 29.01
CA GLY A 24 -34.54 -69.80 27.69
C GLY A 24 -35.32 -68.48 27.75
N GLN A 25 -36.17 -68.28 28.76
CA GLN A 25 -36.90 -67.01 28.94
C GLN A 25 -36.01 -65.90 29.50
N LEU A 26 -35.02 -66.25 30.32
CA LEU A 26 -34.05 -65.29 30.87
C LEU A 26 -32.98 -64.92 29.84
N ASN A 27 -32.45 -65.93 29.13
CA ASN A 27 -31.44 -65.72 28.10
C ASN A 27 -32.02 -64.95 26.91
N GLU A 28 -33.24 -65.25 26.44
CA GLU A 28 -33.91 -64.47 25.37
C GLU A 28 -34.02 -62.98 25.73
N PHE A 29 -34.31 -62.65 26.99
CA PHE A 29 -34.37 -61.26 27.45
C PHE A 29 -32.99 -60.60 27.37
N ILE A 30 -31.92 -61.28 27.80
CA ILE A 30 -30.54 -60.78 27.74
C ILE A 30 -30.10 -60.62 26.28
N ASP A 31 -30.30 -61.64 25.45
CA ASP A 31 -29.93 -61.67 24.04
C ASP A 31 -30.62 -60.54 23.28
N TYR A 32 -31.91 -60.29 23.52
CA TYR A 32 -32.63 -59.17 22.90
C TYR A 32 -31.95 -57.81 23.17
N PHE A 33 -31.61 -57.51 24.43
CA PHE A 33 -30.94 -56.24 24.76
C PHE A 33 -29.49 -56.19 24.31
N GLU A 34 -28.76 -57.32 24.34
CA GLU A 34 -27.40 -57.43 23.81
C GLU A 34 -27.39 -57.13 22.30
N ASP A 35 -28.33 -57.73 21.55
CA ASP A 35 -28.48 -57.52 20.11
C ASP A 35 -28.82 -56.06 19.79
N GLN A 36 -29.76 -55.46 20.51
CA GLN A 36 -30.12 -54.04 20.31
C GLN A 36 -28.95 -53.10 20.62
N ASP A 37 -28.16 -53.38 21.66
CA ASP A 37 -26.99 -52.58 22.03
C ASP A 37 -25.85 -52.72 20.99
N ARG A 38 -25.59 -53.93 20.50
CA ARG A 38 -24.63 -54.20 19.42
C ARG A 38 -25.03 -53.50 18.12
N LEU A 39 -26.29 -53.61 17.71
CA LEU A 39 -26.83 -52.92 16.53
C LEU A 39 -26.77 -51.40 16.70
N SER A 40 -27.07 -50.88 17.88
CA SER A 40 -26.97 -49.43 18.16
C SER A 40 -25.53 -48.94 17.95
N ARG A 41 -24.51 -49.68 18.42
CA ARG A 41 -23.10 -49.33 18.17
C ARG A 41 -22.74 -49.39 16.69
N THR A 42 -23.00 -50.52 16.03
CA THR A 42 -22.51 -50.75 14.66
C THR A 42 -23.26 -49.91 13.62
N GLN A 43 -24.56 -49.67 13.81
CA GLN A 43 -25.42 -49.01 12.82
C GLN A 43 -25.55 -47.50 13.04
N LEU A 44 -25.47 -47.00 14.30
CA LEU A 44 -25.63 -45.57 14.60
C LEU A 44 -24.32 -44.85 14.92
N SER A 45 -23.26 -45.57 15.31
CA SER A 45 -21.93 -44.96 15.54
C SER A 45 -20.96 -45.31 14.42
N GLY A 46 -20.68 -46.59 14.23
CA GLY A 46 -19.70 -47.08 13.26
C GLY A 46 -18.85 -48.23 13.81
N VAL A 47 -17.91 -48.69 12.99
CA VAL A 47 -17.04 -49.85 13.27
C VAL A 47 -15.59 -49.53 12.94
N GLY A 48 -14.64 -50.25 13.53
CA GLY A 48 -13.20 -50.04 13.36
C GLY A 48 -12.54 -49.32 14.54
N ILE A 49 -11.38 -48.70 14.32
CA ILE A 49 -10.59 -48.07 15.39
C ILE A 49 -11.03 -46.62 15.60
N VAL A 50 -11.65 -46.32 16.74
CA VAL A 50 -12.10 -44.96 17.10
C VAL A 50 -10.91 -44.05 17.43
N CYS A 51 -10.00 -44.52 18.29
CA CYS A 51 -8.82 -43.77 18.69
C CYS A 51 -7.75 -44.67 19.35
N GLY A 52 -6.52 -44.16 19.42
CA GLY A 52 -5.42 -44.81 20.13
C GLY A 52 -4.87 -46.04 19.40
N PHE A 53 -4.46 -47.04 20.18
CA PHE A 53 -3.81 -48.26 19.67
C PHE A 53 -2.59 -47.98 18.76
N LYS A 54 -1.78 -46.99 19.13
CA LYS A 54 -0.46 -46.80 18.50
C LYS A 54 0.49 -47.85 19.07
N SER A 55 1.26 -48.51 18.21
CA SER A 55 2.21 -49.54 18.60
C SER A 55 3.64 -49.15 18.22
N ILE A 56 4.59 -49.43 19.11
CA ILE A 56 6.01 -49.17 18.88
C ILE A 56 6.85 -50.26 19.56
N PHE A 57 7.98 -50.62 18.97
CA PHE A 57 9.01 -51.36 19.70
C PHE A 57 9.86 -50.37 20.50
N PHE A 58 9.77 -50.44 21.83
CA PHE A 58 10.40 -49.50 22.74
C PHE A 58 11.81 -49.96 23.12
N ASP A 59 12.79 -49.53 22.32
CA ASP A 59 14.20 -49.85 22.51
C ASP A 59 15.01 -48.68 23.12
N ALA A 60 16.33 -48.85 23.20
CA ALA A 60 17.22 -47.82 23.72
C ALA A 60 17.23 -46.52 22.90
N ALA A 61 16.88 -46.56 21.62
CA ALA A 61 16.76 -45.36 20.79
C ALA A 61 15.42 -44.65 21.04
N ALA A 62 14.31 -45.38 21.03
CA ALA A 62 12.97 -44.87 21.32
C ALA A 62 12.90 -44.22 22.72
N SER A 63 13.57 -44.79 23.72
CA SER A 63 13.63 -44.23 25.08
C SER A 63 14.31 -42.85 25.18
N LYS A 64 15.09 -42.46 24.17
CA LYS A 64 15.80 -41.17 24.10
C LYS A 64 15.08 -40.15 23.22
N ASP A 65 14.06 -40.58 22.48
CA ASP A 65 13.30 -39.71 21.59
C ASP A 65 12.18 -39.01 22.39
N ALA A 66 12.34 -37.70 22.57
CA ALA A 66 11.39 -36.90 23.35
C ALA A 66 9.99 -36.84 22.72
N ALA A 67 9.87 -36.94 21.39
CA ALA A 67 8.59 -36.95 20.69
C ALA A 67 7.85 -38.28 20.94
N VAL A 68 8.57 -39.40 20.79
CA VAL A 68 8.04 -40.75 21.10
C VAL A 68 7.59 -40.83 22.56
N MET A 69 8.40 -40.33 23.50
CA MET A 69 8.07 -40.32 24.92
C MET A 69 6.81 -39.51 25.23
N ARG A 70 6.69 -38.32 24.63
CA ARG A 70 5.51 -37.46 24.80
C ARG A 70 4.25 -38.10 24.23
N GLU A 71 4.36 -38.73 23.08
CA GLU A 71 3.23 -39.31 22.37
C GLU A 71 2.71 -40.59 23.05
N ILE A 72 3.62 -41.51 23.38
CA ILE A 72 3.25 -42.81 23.97
C ILE A 72 2.79 -42.64 25.42
N PHE A 73 3.48 -41.82 26.22
CA PHE A 73 3.22 -41.70 27.67
C PHE A 73 2.52 -40.41 28.09
N LYS A 74 2.04 -39.60 27.12
CA LYS A 74 1.30 -38.34 27.35
C LYS A 74 1.98 -37.37 28.34
N GLY A 75 3.32 -37.38 28.37
CA GLY A 75 4.12 -36.52 29.24
C GLY A 75 4.16 -36.93 30.72
N LYS A 76 3.71 -38.14 31.08
CA LYS A 76 3.88 -38.68 32.44
C LYS A 76 5.33 -39.10 32.67
N GLU A 77 5.82 -38.89 33.90
CA GLU A 77 7.09 -39.46 34.34
C GLU A 77 6.98 -40.99 34.37
N ILE A 78 7.87 -41.66 33.64
CA ILE A 78 7.96 -43.12 33.61
C ILE A 78 9.40 -43.55 33.86
N GLU A 79 9.57 -44.77 34.38
CA GLU A 79 10.86 -45.44 34.47
C GLU A 79 11.12 -46.20 33.15
N PRO A 80 11.97 -45.71 32.23
CA PRO A 80 12.09 -46.28 30.87
C PRO A 80 12.53 -47.75 30.85
N LYS A 81 13.24 -48.18 31.91
CA LYS A 81 13.68 -49.56 32.10
C LYS A 81 12.53 -50.57 32.15
N ASP A 82 11.34 -50.15 32.57
CA ASP A 82 10.17 -51.03 32.70
C ASP A 82 9.53 -51.35 31.33
N TYR A 83 9.89 -50.57 30.31
CA TYR A 83 9.36 -50.66 28.95
C TYR A 83 10.42 -51.08 27.92
N LEU A 84 11.70 -51.10 28.29
CA LEU A 84 12.80 -51.40 27.39
C LEU A 84 12.69 -52.83 26.82
N ASP A 85 12.98 -52.98 25.54
CA ASP A 85 12.90 -54.24 24.77
C ASP A 85 11.47 -54.83 24.71
N THR A 86 10.44 -53.99 24.82
CA THR A 86 9.03 -54.42 24.73
C THR A 86 8.33 -53.83 23.51
N ILE A 87 7.24 -54.47 23.07
CA ILE A 87 6.27 -53.81 22.18
C ILE A 87 5.29 -53.05 23.07
N VAL A 88 5.24 -51.74 22.93
CA VAL A 88 4.34 -50.87 23.70
C VAL A 88 3.15 -50.51 22.81
N ILE A 89 1.94 -50.69 23.33
CA ILE A 89 0.70 -50.30 22.66
C ILE A 89 -0.04 -49.32 23.55
N THR A 90 -0.45 -48.17 23.00
CA THR A 90 -1.27 -47.20 23.72
C THR A 90 -2.69 -47.71 23.89
N GLN A 91 -3.33 -47.33 24.98
CA GLN A 91 -4.76 -47.55 25.18
C GLN A 91 -5.55 -46.85 24.05
N GLY A 92 -6.71 -47.41 23.74
CA GLY A 92 -7.57 -46.96 22.66
C GLY A 92 -8.94 -47.60 22.75
N ALA A 93 -9.80 -47.26 21.80
CA ALA A 93 -11.12 -47.83 21.66
C ALA A 93 -11.38 -48.23 20.20
N GLY A 94 -12.04 -49.35 20.00
CA GLY A 94 -12.51 -49.77 18.68
C GLY A 94 -13.75 -50.66 18.80
N VAL A 95 -14.50 -50.76 17.71
CA VAL A 95 -15.73 -51.54 17.63
C VAL A 95 -15.61 -52.55 16.50
N THR A 96 -15.84 -53.83 16.76
CA THR A 96 -15.82 -54.85 15.68
C THR A 96 -17.12 -54.82 14.87
N THR A 97 -17.14 -55.50 13.71
CA THR A 97 -18.37 -55.59 12.91
C THR A 97 -19.48 -56.43 13.56
N ASP A 98 -19.17 -57.18 14.62
CA ASP A 98 -20.16 -57.89 15.47
C ASP A 98 -20.60 -57.04 16.70
N GLY A 99 -20.13 -55.79 16.80
CA GLY A 99 -20.50 -54.86 17.85
C GLY A 99 -19.77 -55.04 19.18
N ASP A 100 -18.64 -55.75 19.22
CA ASP A 100 -17.80 -55.84 20.42
C ASP A 100 -16.98 -54.56 20.60
N LEU A 101 -16.96 -54.03 21.82
CA LEU A 101 -16.08 -52.94 22.21
C LEU A 101 -14.71 -53.49 22.63
N ILE A 102 -13.67 -53.07 21.91
CA ILE A 102 -12.27 -53.43 22.18
C ILE A 102 -11.57 -52.27 22.86
N THR A 103 -10.96 -52.57 24.00
CA THR A 103 -10.01 -51.74 24.76
C THR A 103 -8.92 -52.67 25.30
N LEU A 104 -7.69 -52.19 25.48
CA LEU A 104 -6.65 -53.02 26.10
C LEU A 104 -7.04 -53.34 27.55
N ARG A 105 -6.74 -54.56 27.98
CA ARG A 105 -7.07 -55.11 29.29
C ARG A 105 -5.80 -55.50 30.05
N ARG A 106 -5.76 -55.25 31.36
CA ARG A 106 -4.73 -55.74 32.28
C ARG A 106 -5.37 -56.58 33.38
N LYS A 107 -4.83 -57.77 33.64
CA LYS A 107 -5.27 -58.64 34.74
C LYS A 107 -4.46 -58.31 35.99
N ILE A 108 -5.12 -57.96 37.08
CA ILE A 108 -4.49 -57.70 38.39
C ILE A 108 -5.04 -58.64 39.44
N GLU A 109 -4.17 -59.21 40.28
CA GLU A 109 -4.58 -59.98 41.45
C GLU A 109 -4.99 -59.04 42.58
N LYS A 110 -6.21 -59.20 43.10
CA LYS A 110 -6.71 -58.45 44.25
C LYS A 110 -7.10 -59.41 45.37
N THR A 111 -6.58 -59.14 46.57
CA THR A 111 -6.97 -59.88 47.77
C THR A 111 -8.36 -59.44 48.21
N VAL A 112 -9.29 -60.39 48.35
CA VAL A 112 -10.64 -60.10 48.84
C VAL A 112 -10.55 -59.74 50.32
N ALA A 113 -11.18 -58.63 50.72
CA ALA A 113 -11.18 -58.19 52.11
C ALA A 113 -11.71 -59.30 53.04
N ASN A 114 -10.96 -59.60 54.10
CA ASN A 114 -11.26 -60.65 55.09
C ASN A 114 -11.26 -62.10 54.55
N SER A 115 -10.53 -62.40 53.47
CA SER A 115 -10.26 -63.78 53.06
C SER A 115 -8.88 -63.93 52.41
N ASP A 116 -8.30 -65.12 52.47
CA ASP A 116 -7.07 -65.46 51.73
C ASP A 116 -7.32 -65.66 50.21
N LYS A 117 -8.57 -65.49 49.74
CA LYS A 117 -8.90 -65.62 48.32
C LYS A 117 -8.37 -64.42 47.54
N LYS A 118 -7.58 -64.71 46.51
CA LYS A 118 -7.22 -63.76 45.45
C LYS A 118 -8.22 -63.88 44.32
N VAL A 119 -8.71 -62.75 43.82
CA VAL A 119 -9.57 -62.66 42.64
C VAL A 119 -8.84 -61.86 41.57
N ILE A 120 -9.02 -62.24 40.31
CA ILE A 120 -8.46 -61.53 39.17
C ILE A 120 -9.45 -60.44 38.78
N GLU A 121 -9.02 -59.18 38.86
CA GLU A 121 -9.78 -58.02 38.37
C GLU A 121 -9.20 -57.58 37.00
N THR A 122 -10.06 -57.12 36.09
CA THR A 122 -9.65 -56.61 34.78
C THR A 122 -9.68 -55.08 34.79
N LEU A 123 -8.51 -54.46 34.62
CA LEU A 123 -8.34 -53.02 34.53
C LEU A 123 -8.29 -52.56 33.06
N ILE A 124 -8.93 -51.43 32.77
CA ILE A 124 -8.88 -50.74 31.47
C ILE A 124 -8.34 -49.30 31.57
N ASP A 125 -8.30 -48.72 32.77
CA ASP A 125 -7.79 -47.37 33.01
C ASP A 125 -6.26 -47.36 33.12
N PHE A 126 -5.59 -47.21 31.98
CA PHE A 126 -4.15 -47.02 31.86
C PHE A 126 -3.81 -46.40 30.49
N ASP A 127 -2.63 -45.77 30.35
CA ASP A 127 -2.26 -45.12 29.08
C ASP A 127 -1.66 -46.07 28.04
N THR A 128 -0.86 -47.04 28.47
CA THR A 128 -0.14 -47.96 27.58
C THR A 128 0.02 -49.34 28.21
N ASN A 129 0.24 -50.38 27.40
CA ASN A 129 0.61 -51.71 27.86
C ASN A 129 1.91 -52.17 27.18
N ALA A 130 2.75 -52.91 27.91
CA ALA A 130 4.07 -53.34 27.47
C ALA A 130 4.13 -54.87 27.36
N TYR A 131 4.39 -55.37 26.15
CA TYR A 131 4.42 -56.79 25.83
C TYR A 131 5.86 -57.24 25.67
N ARG A 132 6.30 -58.16 26.53
CA ARG A 132 7.70 -58.58 26.63
C ARG A 132 7.94 -59.95 26.02
N TYR A 133 6.94 -60.83 26.10
CA TYR A 133 7.05 -62.21 25.66
C TYR A 133 6.16 -62.48 24.46
N TYR A 134 6.48 -63.51 23.69
CA TYR A 134 5.63 -64.04 22.65
C TYR A 134 5.67 -65.57 22.62
N ARG A 135 4.61 -66.18 22.06
CA ARG A 135 4.52 -67.61 21.75
C ARG A 135 3.73 -67.82 20.46
N SER A 136 3.84 -68.99 19.85
CA SER A 136 2.93 -69.36 18.74
C SER A 136 1.49 -69.43 19.26
N TYR A 137 0.56 -68.89 18.48
CA TYR A 137 -0.87 -68.94 18.80
C TYR A 137 -1.57 -69.93 17.88
N GLU A 138 -2.27 -70.89 18.48
CA GLU A 138 -3.20 -71.79 17.82
C GLU A 138 -4.58 -71.57 18.46
N SER A 139 -5.62 -71.44 17.64
CA SER A 139 -6.98 -71.19 18.16
C SER A 139 -7.65 -72.48 18.60
N ASP A 140 -8.03 -72.58 19.87
CA ASP A 140 -8.72 -73.75 20.43
C ASP A 140 -10.19 -73.87 19.96
N ILE A 141 -10.77 -72.78 19.45
CA ILE A 141 -12.21 -72.64 19.16
C ILE A 141 -12.54 -72.35 17.70
N GLN A 142 -11.53 -72.45 16.83
CA GLN A 142 -11.56 -72.22 15.37
C GLN A 142 -12.25 -70.92 14.95
N TYR A 143 -11.44 -69.91 14.60
CA TYR A 143 -11.90 -68.64 14.01
C TYR A 143 -11.50 -68.57 12.53
N SER A 144 -12.45 -68.81 11.64
CA SER A 144 -12.23 -68.94 10.19
C SER A 144 -11.63 -67.70 9.51
N TYR A 145 -11.77 -66.54 10.12
CA TYR A 145 -11.24 -65.27 9.63
C TYR A 145 -9.71 -65.17 9.69
N PHE A 146 -9.05 -66.12 10.35
CA PHE A 146 -7.59 -66.27 10.29
C PHE A 146 -7.17 -67.49 9.45
N ASN A 147 -8.05 -68.02 8.61
CA ASN A 147 -7.76 -69.20 7.79
C ASN A 147 -7.59 -68.86 6.31
N ILE A 148 -6.66 -69.56 5.67
CA ILE A 148 -6.54 -69.68 4.22
C ILE A 148 -6.60 -71.18 3.90
N ASP A 149 -7.49 -71.58 2.99
CA ASP A 149 -7.67 -72.99 2.61
C ASP A 149 -7.97 -73.90 3.82
N LYS A 150 -8.77 -73.40 4.78
CA LYS A 150 -9.13 -74.04 6.05
C LYS A 150 -7.98 -74.23 7.04
N GLN A 151 -6.81 -73.63 6.79
CA GLN A 151 -5.67 -73.67 7.70
C GLN A 151 -5.41 -72.30 8.31
N GLN A 152 -5.19 -72.25 9.63
CA GLN A 152 -4.86 -71.02 10.31
C GLN A 152 -3.53 -70.45 9.82
N ILE A 153 -3.50 -69.14 9.57
CA ILE A 153 -2.27 -68.43 9.25
C ILE A 153 -1.32 -68.43 10.47
N PRO A 154 0.01 -68.36 10.27
CA PRO A 154 0.95 -68.24 11.38
C PRO A 154 0.70 -66.96 12.20
N LEU A 155 0.42 -67.12 13.49
CA LEU A 155 0.15 -66.04 14.43
C LEU A 155 1.04 -66.19 15.67
N LEU A 156 1.50 -65.06 16.21
CA LEU A 156 2.23 -65.01 17.48
C LEU A 156 1.39 -64.24 18.50
N GLU A 157 1.09 -64.84 19.65
CA GLU A 157 0.48 -64.12 20.78
C GLU A 157 1.58 -63.40 21.56
N ILE A 158 1.44 -62.09 21.75
CA ILE A 158 2.34 -61.29 22.60
C ILE A 158 1.72 -61.07 23.98
N ILE A 159 2.57 -61.13 25.01
CA ILE A 159 2.17 -61.32 26.40
C ILE A 159 2.95 -60.35 27.30
N THR A 160 2.25 -59.75 28.25
CA THR A 160 2.85 -58.84 29.24
C THR A 160 3.65 -59.61 30.29
N GLN A 161 4.50 -58.91 31.06
CA GLN A 161 5.19 -59.54 32.20
C GLN A 161 4.18 -60.12 33.21
N GLN A 162 3.11 -59.39 33.50
CA GLN A 162 2.09 -59.78 34.47
C GLN A 162 1.33 -61.03 34.02
N ASP A 163 0.93 -61.09 32.76
CA ASP A 163 0.23 -62.26 32.20
C ASP A 163 1.16 -63.47 32.12
N TYR A 164 2.45 -63.28 31.82
CA TYR A 164 3.44 -64.35 31.88
C TYR A 164 3.57 -64.95 33.28
N ASP A 165 3.68 -64.10 34.32
CA ASP A 165 3.79 -64.55 35.71
C ASP A 165 2.51 -65.30 36.15
N LEU A 166 1.34 -64.82 35.72
CA LEU A 166 0.05 -65.49 35.96
C LEU A 166 -0.02 -66.86 35.26
N LEU A 167 0.28 -66.93 33.96
CA LEU A 167 0.25 -68.19 33.20
C LEU A 167 1.23 -69.21 33.77
N LYS A 168 2.42 -68.75 34.21
CA LYS A 168 3.41 -69.59 34.89
C LYS A 168 2.88 -70.13 36.22
N SER A 169 2.18 -69.30 37.01
CA SER A 169 1.55 -69.75 38.26
C SER A 169 0.43 -70.77 38.03
N GLN A 170 -0.21 -70.72 36.85
CA GLN A 170 -1.26 -71.65 36.40
C GLN A 170 -0.69 -72.91 35.71
N GLY A 171 0.64 -73.07 35.66
CA GLY A 171 1.30 -74.28 35.15
C GLY A 171 1.74 -74.24 33.69
N ALA A 172 1.73 -73.08 33.02
CA ALA A 172 2.29 -72.94 31.68
C ALA A 172 3.80 -73.21 31.66
N LYS A 173 4.31 -73.87 30.60
CA LYS A 173 5.74 -74.20 30.48
C LYS A 173 6.52 -72.95 30.07
N VAL A 174 7.62 -72.69 30.77
CA VAL A 174 8.47 -71.50 30.52
C VAL A 174 9.07 -71.51 29.11
N ASP A 175 9.42 -72.69 28.58
CA ASP A 175 10.03 -72.84 27.25
C ASP A 175 9.10 -72.44 26.08
N ASP A 176 7.80 -72.30 26.34
CA ASP A 176 6.81 -71.89 25.33
C ASP A 176 6.89 -70.38 25.03
N PHE A 177 7.55 -69.59 25.90
CA PHE A 177 7.63 -68.13 25.81
C PHE A 177 9.03 -67.66 25.40
N LYS A 178 9.10 -66.71 24.48
CA LYS A 178 10.35 -66.08 23.99
C LYS A 178 10.26 -64.56 24.12
N ASP A 179 11.39 -63.85 24.28
CA ASP A 179 11.38 -62.38 24.33
C ASP A 179 11.03 -61.78 22.96
N VAL A 180 10.17 -60.77 22.90
CA VAL A 180 9.74 -60.10 21.65
C VAL A 180 10.90 -59.49 20.86
N LYS A 181 11.99 -59.10 21.52
CA LYS A 181 13.22 -58.62 20.85
C LYS A 181 13.89 -59.68 19.97
N GLY A 182 13.57 -60.96 20.18
CA GLY A 182 14.03 -62.07 19.35
C GLY A 182 13.24 -62.25 18.05
N ILE A 183 12.17 -61.48 17.83
CA ILE A 183 11.40 -61.52 16.59
C ILE A 183 12.17 -60.76 15.50
N GLU A 184 12.46 -61.45 14.40
CA GLU A 184 13.06 -60.82 13.23
C GLU A 184 12.07 -59.86 12.55
N LYS A 185 12.54 -58.68 12.13
CA LYS A 185 11.77 -57.65 11.41
C LYS A 185 10.47 -57.26 12.12
N LEU A 186 10.57 -56.80 13.36
CA LEU A 186 9.41 -56.29 14.12
C LEU A 186 8.56 -55.28 13.34
N ASN A 187 9.19 -54.37 12.57
CA ASN A 187 8.48 -53.37 11.76
C ASN A 187 7.66 -53.96 10.59
N ASP A 188 7.82 -55.24 10.26
CA ASP A 188 7.01 -55.97 9.25
C ASP A 188 5.83 -56.74 9.91
N LYS A 189 5.75 -56.75 11.24
CA LYS A 189 4.67 -57.41 11.98
C LYS A 189 3.47 -56.49 12.12
N ILE A 190 2.29 -57.01 11.77
CA ILE A 190 1.00 -56.34 11.94
C ILE A 190 0.40 -56.75 13.27
N VAL A 191 -0.01 -55.76 14.06
CA VAL A 191 -0.65 -56.03 15.35
C VAL A 191 -2.14 -56.25 15.14
N ILE A 192 -2.67 -57.33 15.71
CA ILE A 192 -4.08 -57.70 15.65
C ILE A 192 -4.62 -57.83 17.07
N LEU A 193 -5.62 -57.03 17.42
CA LEU A 193 -6.42 -57.22 18.64
C LEU A 193 -7.52 -58.22 18.32
N TYR A 194 -7.57 -59.34 19.03
CA TYR A 194 -8.55 -60.41 18.79
C TYR A 194 -9.33 -60.71 20.07
N LEU A 195 -10.66 -60.62 20.02
CA LEU A 195 -11.53 -60.97 21.13
C LEU A 195 -11.97 -62.43 21.01
N GLU A 196 -11.27 -63.28 21.74
CA GLU A 196 -11.54 -64.71 21.81
C GLU A 196 -12.69 -64.99 22.79
N SER A 197 -13.88 -65.30 22.27
CA SER A 197 -15.08 -65.57 23.07
C SER A 197 -15.57 -67.01 22.96
N TYR A 198 -15.80 -67.69 24.08
CA TYR A 198 -16.25 -69.08 24.12
C TYR A 198 -17.00 -69.40 25.42
N SER A 199 -17.81 -70.46 25.39
CA SER A 199 -18.49 -70.99 26.57
C SER A 199 -17.64 -72.11 27.17
N ASN A 200 -17.35 -72.06 28.46
CA ASN A 200 -16.76 -73.20 29.16
C ASN A 200 -17.76 -74.36 29.21
N GLU A 201 -17.26 -75.60 29.21
CA GLU A 201 -18.10 -76.78 29.44
C GLU A 201 -18.61 -76.78 30.90
N GLU A 202 -19.89 -77.10 31.09
CA GLU A 202 -20.46 -77.27 32.43
C GLU A 202 -19.73 -78.41 33.16
N SER A 203 -19.23 -78.14 34.37
CA SER A 203 -18.60 -79.17 35.19
C SER A 203 -19.68 -80.21 35.57
N PRO A 204 -19.42 -81.53 35.41
CA PRO A 204 -20.38 -82.55 35.80
C PRO A 204 -20.71 -82.42 37.30
N CYS A 205 -21.99 -82.21 37.60
CA CYS A 205 -22.49 -82.10 38.96
C CYS A 205 -22.38 -83.44 39.70
N GLU A 206 -21.52 -83.52 40.71
CA GLU A 206 -21.43 -84.71 41.58
C GLU A 206 -22.32 -84.62 42.84
N ASP A 207 -22.96 -83.46 43.11
CA ASP A 207 -23.79 -83.23 44.31
C ASP A 207 -25.19 -82.64 44.01
N ALA A 208 -26.14 -82.87 44.91
CA ALA A 208 -27.59 -82.62 44.78
C ALA A 208 -28.05 -81.14 44.81
N ASP A 209 -27.14 -80.18 44.71
CA ASP A 209 -27.42 -78.73 44.90
C ASP A 209 -26.94 -77.88 43.69
N CYS A 210 -27.09 -78.45 42.49
CA CYS A 210 -26.51 -77.93 41.26
C CYS A 210 -27.42 -76.97 40.47
N ASP A 211 -28.39 -76.35 41.13
CA ASP A 211 -29.35 -75.42 40.51
C ASP A 211 -28.73 -74.03 40.16
N ASN A 212 -27.41 -73.84 40.36
CA ASN A 212 -26.78 -72.52 40.43
C ASN A 212 -25.57 -72.27 39.50
N ALA A 213 -25.22 -73.17 38.58
CA ALA A 213 -24.03 -72.98 37.72
C ALA A 213 -24.36 -73.14 36.24
N GLY A 214 -24.79 -72.04 35.59
CA GLY A 214 -24.83 -71.98 34.13
C GLY A 214 -23.42 -71.93 33.52
N ALA A 215 -23.30 -72.28 32.24
CA ALA A 215 -22.02 -72.26 31.52
C ALA A 215 -21.38 -70.86 31.50
N GLU A 216 -20.14 -70.76 32.01
CA GLU A 216 -19.38 -69.50 32.04
C GLU A 216 -19.07 -69.01 30.62
N GLN A 217 -19.49 -67.80 30.29
CA GLN A 217 -19.15 -67.12 29.03
C GLN A 217 -17.83 -66.36 29.20
N VAL A 218 -16.79 -66.82 28.51
CA VAL A 218 -15.44 -66.25 28.57
C VAL A 218 -15.24 -65.29 27.39
N SER A 219 -14.62 -64.13 27.66
CA SER A 219 -14.20 -63.17 26.64
C SER A 219 -12.76 -62.71 26.93
N ASN A 220 -11.81 -63.25 26.18
CA ASN A 220 -10.37 -62.99 26.36
C ASN A 220 -9.83 -62.14 25.21
N LEU A 221 -9.29 -60.96 25.54
CA LEU A 221 -8.57 -60.15 24.57
C LEU A 221 -7.16 -60.72 24.37
N LYS A 222 -6.88 -61.13 23.15
CA LYS A 222 -5.57 -61.58 22.66
C LYS A 222 -4.92 -60.46 21.84
N VAL A 223 -3.62 -60.30 22.00
CA VAL A 223 -2.83 -59.40 21.14
C VAL A 223 -1.90 -60.28 20.32
N LEU A 224 -2.13 -60.27 19.01
CA LEU A 224 -1.48 -61.16 18.06
C LEU A 224 -0.59 -60.37 17.09
N LEU A 225 0.42 -61.03 16.53
CA LEU A 225 1.25 -60.53 15.44
C LEU A 225 1.15 -61.47 14.25
N ALA A 226 1.03 -60.88 13.05
CA ALA A 226 1.14 -61.57 11.77
C ALA A 226 2.20 -60.88 10.89
N ASP A 227 2.88 -61.62 10.02
CA ASP A 227 3.72 -60.98 8.98
C ASP A 227 2.84 -60.19 8.00
N SER A 228 3.28 -58.99 7.58
CA SER A 228 2.54 -58.12 6.65
C SER A 228 2.11 -58.85 5.38
N LYS A 229 3.01 -59.65 4.80
CA LYS A 229 2.70 -60.48 3.63
C LYS A 229 1.59 -61.50 3.91
N VAL A 230 1.61 -62.14 5.08
CA VAL A 230 0.61 -63.14 5.47
C VAL A 230 -0.75 -62.48 5.71
N ALA A 231 -0.78 -61.30 6.34
CA ALA A 231 -2.00 -60.52 6.51
C ALA A 231 -2.59 -60.04 5.16
N LYS A 232 -1.76 -59.61 4.20
CA LYS A 232 -2.20 -59.28 2.83
C LYS A 232 -2.75 -60.51 2.09
N ASP A 233 -2.11 -61.65 2.24
CA ASP A 233 -2.60 -62.93 1.70
C ASP A 233 -3.94 -63.34 2.34
N LEU A 234 -4.10 -63.12 3.65
CA LEU A 234 -5.35 -63.39 4.36
C LEU A 234 -6.50 -62.52 3.83
N LEU A 235 -6.26 -61.22 3.63
CA LEU A 235 -7.29 -60.35 3.06
C LEU A 235 -7.66 -60.80 1.64
N SER A 236 -6.68 -61.12 0.79
CA SER A 236 -6.94 -61.45 -0.62
C SER A 236 -7.48 -62.86 -0.85
N ARG A 237 -7.08 -63.85 -0.05
CA ARG A 237 -7.34 -65.29 -0.26
C ARG A 237 -7.94 -66.02 0.94
N GLY A 238 -8.22 -65.31 2.03
CA GLY A 238 -8.78 -65.88 3.25
C GLY A 238 -10.16 -66.51 3.04
N ASP A 239 -10.47 -67.50 3.88
CA ASP A 239 -11.74 -68.22 3.86
C ASP A 239 -12.93 -67.29 4.19
N ALA A 240 -12.68 -66.24 4.97
CA ALA A 240 -13.63 -65.18 5.28
C ALA A 240 -13.05 -63.82 4.89
N LYS A 241 -13.88 -62.95 4.31
CA LYS A 241 -13.43 -61.73 3.62
C LYS A 241 -13.73 -60.46 4.42
N ASP A 242 -12.71 -59.66 4.65
CA ASP A 242 -12.86 -58.29 5.10
C ASP A 242 -13.23 -57.36 3.93
N ALA A 243 -14.50 -57.43 3.52
CA ALA A 243 -15.01 -56.66 2.39
C ALA A 243 -14.95 -55.14 2.65
N LEU A 244 -15.13 -54.72 3.90
CA LEU A 244 -15.13 -53.32 4.28
C LEU A 244 -13.72 -52.72 4.13
N TYR A 245 -12.70 -53.31 4.77
CA TYR A 245 -11.32 -52.83 4.60
C TYR A 245 -10.89 -52.80 3.13
N GLN A 246 -11.22 -53.85 2.36
CA GLN A 246 -10.87 -53.90 0.94
C GLN A 246 -11.50 -52.76 0.11
N LEU A 247 -12.74 -52.40 0.40
CA LEU A 247 -13.46 -51.34 -0.30
C LEU A 247 -12.77 -49.99 -0.08
N HIS A 248 -12.52 -49.61 1.17
CA HIS A 248 -11.90 -48.32 1.49
C HIS A 248 -10.43 -48.26 1.07
N ASN A 249 -9.69 -49.37 1.25
CA ASN A 249 -8.31 -49.48 0.77
C ASN A 249 -8.21 -49.28 -0.75
N ARG A 250 -9.22 -49.73 -1.52
CA ARG A 250 -9.27 -49.51 -2.99
C ARG A 250 -9.40 -48.02 -3.35
N TYR A 251 -10.09 -47.21 -2.57
CA TYR A 251 -10.22 -45.76 -2.82
C TYR A 251 -8.90 -45.03 -2.57
N GLU A 252 -8.19 -45.41 -1.52
CA GLU A 252 -6.86 -44.88 -1.24
C GLU A 252 -5.85 -45.32 -2.31
N GLU A 253 -5.84 -46.60 -2.70
CA GLU A 253 -5.00 -47.10 -3.79
C GLU A 253 -5.31 -46.38 -5.11
N LEU A 254 -6.58 -46.07 -5.38
CA LEU A 254 -6.94 -45.24 -6.52
C LEU A 254 -6.28 -43.86 -6.40
N PHE A 255 -6.47 -43.16 -5.27
CA PHE A 255 -5.89 -41.83 -5.04
C PHE A 255 -4.37 -41.78 -5.30
N ASP A 256 -3.64 -42.76 -4.77
CA ASP A 256 -2.18 -42.84 -4.91
C ASP A 256 -1.74 -43.10 -6.36
N ASN A 257 -2.51 -43.89 -7.11
CA ASN A 257 -2.21 -44.25 -8.49
C ASN A 257 -2.76 -43.28 -9.53
N LEU A 258 -3.50 -42.25 -9.11
CA LEU A 258 -4.06 -41.22 -9.98
C LEU A 258 -2.99 -40.19 -10.39
N PRO A 259 -2.79 -39.96 -11.70
CA PRO A 259 -1.91 -38.90 -12.18
C PRO A 259 -2.16 -37.54 -11.51
N LYS A 260 -1.09 -36.79 -11.25
CA LYS A 260 -1.18 -35.40 -10.79
C LYS A 260 -1.16 -34.50 -12.03
N ILE A 261 -2.31 -33.94 -12.38
CA ILE A 261 -2.50 -33.18 -13.62
C ILE A 261 -3.04 -31.78 -13.33
N GLU A 262 -2.53 -30.81 -14.08
CA GLU A 262 -2.97 -29.42 -14.05
C GLU A 262 -2.96 -28.87 -15.48
N ALA A 263 -3.93 -28.01 -15.80
CA ALA A 263 -4.00 -27.36 -17.11
C ALA A 263 -2.97 -26.22 -17.19
N LYS A 264 -2.14 -26.21 -18.24
CA LYS A 264 -1.25 -25.07 -18.49
C LYS A 264 -2.05 -23.83 -18.87
N ARG A 265 -1.60 -22.66 -18.43
CA ARG A 265 -2.15 -21.37 -18.87
C ARG A 265 -1.71 -21.06 -20.29
N VAL A 266 -2.61 -20.48 -21.08
CA VAL A 266 -2.27 -19.89 -22.39
C VAL A 266 -1.59 -18.56 -22.15
N ILE A 267 -0.27 -18.53 -22.26
CA ILE A 267 0.54 -17.32 -22.08
C ILE A 267 0.81 -16.73 -23.47
N LEU A 268 0.41 -15.47 -23.66
CA LEU A 268 0.73 -14.70 -24.86
C LEU A 268 2.06 -13.96 -24.69
N ASP A 269 2.76 -13.79 -25.81
CA ASP A 269 3.99 -13.04 -25.91
C ASP A 269 4.05 -12.25 -27.23
N ALA A 270 4.94 -11.26 -27.31
CA ALA A 270 5.02 -10.33 -28.44
C ALA A 270 5.43 -10.98 -29.78
N SER A 271 5.88 -12.25 -29.79
CA SER A 271 6.22 -12.95 -31.05
C SER A 271 4.99 -13.44 -31.82
N ILE A 272 3.79 -13.38 -31.22
CA ILE A 272 2.54 -13.84 -31.82
C ILE A 272 2.01 -12.77 -32.76
N THR A 273 2.28 -12.93 -34.05
CA THR A 273 1.87 -11.97 -35.11
C THR A 273 0.92 -12.57 -36.14
N THR A 274 0.61 -13.86 -36.03
CA THR A 274 -0.24 -14.60 -36.98
C THR A 274 -1.29 -15.45 -36.25
N PRO A 275 -2.47 -15.69 -36.88
CA PRO A 275 -3.49 -16.56 -36.32
C PRO A 275 -2.99 -17.98 -36.00
N SER A 276 -2.05 -18.50 -36.79
CA SER A 276 -1.46 -19.82 -36.57
C SER A 276 -0.63 -19.87 -35.29
N GLN A 277 0.16 -18.84 -34.99
CA GLN A 277 0.95 -18.79 -33.75
C GLN A 277 0.04 -18.70 -32.52
N LEU A 278 -1.01 -17.88 -32.57
CA LEU A 278 -1.99 -17.76 -31.49
C LEU A 278 -2.66 -19.12 -31.22
N LYS A 279 -3.12 -19.78 -32.28
CA LYS A 279 -3.69 -21.13 -32.24
C LYS A 279 -2.73 -22.14 -31.60
N THR A 280 -1.46 -22.14 -31.97
CA THR A 280 -0.44 -23.01 -31.38
C THR A 280 -0.29 -22.81 -29.88
N ARG A 281 -0.40 -21.58 -29.35
CA ARG A 281 -0.32 -21.32 -27.89
C ARG A 281 -1.42 -22.02 -27.11
N PHE A 282 -2.64 -22.07 -27.64
CA PHE A 282 -3.73 -22.85 -27.04
C PHE A 282 -3.43 -24.36 -27.08
N TYR A 283 -2.85 -24.85 -28.17
CA TYR A 283 -2.55 -26.28 -28.34
C TYR A 283 -1.43 -26.77 -27.43
N ASP A 284 -0.35 -26.00 -27.33
CA ASP A 284 0.76 -26.30 -26.43
C ASP A 284 0.31 -26.30 -24.95
N SER A 285 -0.80 -25.61 -24.66
CA SER A 285 -1.41 -25.58 -23.33
C SER A 285 -2.33 -26.78 -23.05
N ILE A 286 -2.73 -27.55 -24.07
CA ILE A 286 -3.45 -28.84 -23.93
C ILE A 286 -2.41 -29.96 -23.76
N ASN A 287 -1.79 -30.03 -22.58
CA ASN A 287 -0.53 -30.76 -22.36
C ASN A 287 -0.66 -32.13 -21.67
N ALA A 288 -1.81 -32.48 -21.09
CA ALA A 288 -1.94 -33.63 -20.19
C ALA A 288 -3.05 -34.62 -20.60
N VAL A 289 -3.46 -34.63 -21.88
CA VAL A 289 -4.57 -35.47 -22.36
C VAL A 289 -4.38 -36.97 -22.07
N PRO A 290 -3.21 -37.60 -22.34
CA PRO A 290 -3.02 -39.02 -22.05
C PRO A 290 -3.15 -39.35 -20.56
N ALA A 291 -2.61 -38.50 -19.69
CA ALA A 291 -2.68 -38.67 -18.24
C ALA A 291 -4.10 -38.45 -17.70
N LEU A 292 -4.85 -37.50 -18.27
CA LEU A 292 -6.27 -37.29 -17.97
C LEU A 292 -7.10 -38.52 -18.34
N VAL A 293 -6.85 -39.11 -19.52
CA VAL A 293 -7.54 -40.33 -19.98
C VAL A 293 -7.20 -41.52 -19.08
N ASP A 294 -5.92 -41.77 -18.79
CA ASP A 294 -5.50 -42.84 -17.87
C ASP A 294 -6.12 -42.68 -16.47
N GLY A 295 -6.07 -41.45 -15.93
CA GLY A 295 -6.65 -41.16 -14.63
C GLY A 295 -8.16 -41.36 -14.61
N PHE A 296 -8.89 -40.87 -15.61
CA PHE A 296 -10.34 -41.03 -15.65
C PHE A 296 -10.76 -42.49 -15.86
N ASP A 297 -10.02 -43.27 -16.65
CA ASP A 297 -10.26 -44.71 -16.84
C ASP A 297 -10.15 -45.49 -15.52
N LYS A 298 -9.12 -45.20 -14.71
CA LYS A 298 -8.96 -45.78 -13.36
C LYS A 298 -10.11 -45.40 -12.43
N ILE A 299 -10.57 -44.13 -12.48
CA ILE A 299 -11.73 -43.66 -11.71
C ILE A 299 -12.98 -44.44 -12.15
N SER A 300 -13.33 -44.41 -13.44
CA SER A 300 -14.53 -45.08 -13.93
C SER A 300 -14.52 -46.58 -13.62
N ALA A 301 -13.35 -47.22 -13.64
CA ALA A 301 -13.22 -48.65 -13.37
C ALA A 301 -13.42 -48.97 -11.88
N THR A 302 -13.02 -48.06 -11.00
CA THR A 302 -13.21 -48.22 -9.56
C THR A 302 -14.69 -48.13 -9.17
N PHE A 303 -15.44 -47.23 -9.79
CA PHE A 303 -16.87 -47.01 -9.54
C PHE A 303 -17.80 -47.80 -10.47
N ASN A 304 -17.28 -48.71 -11.29
CA ASN A 304 -18.05 -49.50 -12.25
C ASN A 304 -18.87 -48.66 -13.26
N LEU A 305 -18.34 -47.51 -13.67
CA LEU A 305 -18.93 -46.57 -14.64
C LEU A 305 -18.14 -46.53 -15.95
N ASN A 306 -17.50 -47.65 -16.32
CA ASN A 306 -16.63 -47.74 -17.50
C ASN A 306 -17.39 -47.55 -18.81
N ASP A 307 -16.96 -46.55 -19.59
CA ASP A 307 -17.33 -46.39 -20.98
C ASP A 307 -16.07 -46.07 -21.80
N THR A 308 -15.52 -47.09 -22.45
CA THR A 308 -14.29 -46.97 -23.26
C THR A 308 -14.46 -46.03 -24.46
N SER A 309 -15.70 -45.74 -24.88
CA SER A 309 -15.98 -44.79 -25.95
C SER A 309 -15.65 -43.35 -25.54
N ILE A 310 -15.72 -43.04 -24.24
CA ILE A 310 -15.40 -41.71 -23.69
C ILE A 310 -13.91 -41.40 -23.85
N ASN A 311 -13.03 -42.36 -23.56
CA ASN A 311 -11.56 -42.18 -23.69
C ASN A 311 -11.16 -41.85 -25.14
N ALA A 312 -11.76 -42.54 -26.11
CA ALA A 312 -11.55 -42.28 -27.53
C ALA A 312 -12.11 -40.90 -27.93
N LYS A 313 -13.27 -40.50 -27.38
CA LYS A 313 -13.89 -39.20 -27.65
C LYS A 313 -13.10 -38.02 -27.07
N ILE A 314 -12.57 -38.14 -25.85
CA ILE A 314 -11.65 -37.14 -25.27
C ILE A 314 -10.45 -36.95 -26.19
N SER A 315 -9.83 -38.05 -26.60
CA SER A 315 -8.68 -38.01 -27.50
C SER A 315 -9.04 -37.34 -28.83
N SER A 316 -10.19 -37.66 -29.42
CA SER A 316 -10.68 -37.02 -30.66
C SER A 316 -10.95 -35.51 -30.50
N LEU A 317 -11.52 -35.10 -29.37
CA LEU A 317 -11.86 -33.69 -29.09
C LEU A 317 -10.63 -32.83 -28.78
N LEU A 318 -9.59 -33.40 -28.17
CA LEU A 318 -8.44 -32.64 -27.66
C LEU A 318 -7.14 -32.88 -28.43
N ASN A 319 -7.12 -33.80 -29.41
CA ASN A 319 -5.94 -34.04 -30.25
C ASN A 319 -5.66 -32.84 -31.17
N THR A 320 -4.42 -32.36 -31.12
CA THR A 320 -3.93 -31.15 -31.79
C THR A 320 -4.01 -31.16 -33.31
N SER A 321 -4.01 -32.35 -33.91
CA SER A 321 -4.04 -32.55 -35.37
C SER A 321 -5.42 -32.33 -36.04
N THR A 322 -6.51 -32.36 -35.28
CA THR A 322 -7.90 -32.29 -35.81
C THR A 322 -8.55 -30.91 -35.63
N LEU A 323 -7.81 -29.96 -35.04
CA LEU A 323 -8.38 -28.72 -34.53
C LEU A 323 -8.48 -27.66 -35.64
N SER A 324 -9.71 -27.41 -36.07
CA SER A 324 -10.06 -26.37 -37.05
C SER A 324 -9.69 -24.97 -36.54
N LEU A 325 -9.62 -23.98 -37.43
CA LEU A 325 -9.31 -22.59 -37.07
C LEU A 325 -10.34 -21.91 -36.12
N GLY A 326 -11.50 -22.52 -35.84
CA GLY A 326 -12.63 -21.79 -35.25
C GLY A 326 -12.98 -22.02 -33.78
N ASP A 327 -12.59 -23.14 -33.16
CA ASP A 327 -13.11 -23.55 -31.83
C ASP A 327 -12.03 -23.96 -30.83
N TYR A 328 -10.77 -23.61 -31.09
CA TYR A 328 -9.62 -24.00 -30.26
C TYR A 328 -9.68 -23.48 -28.82
N GLN A 329 -10.23 -22.27 -28.60
CA GLN A 329 -10.44 -21.72 -27.26
C GLN A 329 -11.38 -22.59 -26.44
N TYR A 330 -12.55 -22.92 -27.01
CA TYR A 330 -13.55 -23.75 -26.33
C TYR A 330 -13.07 -25.17 -26.05
N ARG A 331 -12.13 -25.70 -26.85
CA ARG A 331 -11.52 -27.01 -26.58
C ARG A 331 -10.48 -26.94 -25.46
N TYR A 332 -9.74 -25.84 -25.38
CA TYR A 332 -8.90 -25.56 -24.22
C TYR A 332 -9.74 -25.40 -22.95
N ASP A 333 -10.88 -24.70 -23.02
CA ASP A 333 -11.81 -24.58 -21.91
C ASP A 333 -12.41 -25.94 -21.51
N LEU A 334 -12.83 -26.78 -22.48
CA LEU A 334 -13.23 -28.15 -22.21
C LEU A 334 -12.14 -28.92 -21.47
N PHE A 335 -10.88 -28.82 -21.91
CA PHE A 335 -9.76 -29.49 -21.26
C PHE A 335 -9.58 -29.02 -19.81
N LYS A 336 -9.67 -27.70 -19.54
CA LYS A 336 -9.67 -27.14 -18.19
C LYS A 336 -10.83 -27.68 -17.36
N ASP A 337 -12.05 -27.62 -17.89
CA ASP A 337 -13.25 -28.09 -17.19
C ASP A 337 -13.11 -29.57 -16.81
N LEU A 338 -12.59 -30.42 -17.70
CA LEU A 338 -12.36 -31.84 -17.44
C LEU A 338 -11.31 -32.06 -16.33
N ILE A 339 -10.17 -31.36 -16.39
CA ILE A 339 -9.15 -31.42 -15.32
C ILE A 339 -9.74 -30.96 -13.98
N ASP A 340 -10.49 -29.86 -13.94
CA ASP A 340 -11.11 -29.35 -12.71
C ASP A 340 -12.05 -30.40 -12.09
N THR A 341 -12.82 -31.11 -12.90
CA THR A 341 -13.71 -32.18 -12.40
C THR A 341 -12.94 -33.42 -11.97
N TYR A 342 -11.87 -33.77 -12.70
CA TYR A 342 -10.98 -34.86 -12.30
C TYR A 342 -10.34 -34.59 -10.93
N ASN A 343 -9.80 -33.39 -10.73
CA ASN A 343 -9.20 -32.98 -9.46
C ASN A 343 -10.24 -32.87 -8.34
N GLU A 344 -11.48 -32.46 -8.64
CA GLU A 344 -12.59 -32.49 -7.67
C GLU A 344 -12.92 -33.93 -7.22
N ILE A 345 -12.96 -34.89 -8.15
CA ILE A 345 -13.16 -36.32 -7.80
C ILE A 345 -12.00 -36.80 -6.93
N LYS A 346 -10.76 -36.56 -7.37
CA LYS A 346 -9.55 -36.98 -6.65
C LYS A 346 -9.53 -36.46 -5.21
N GLY A 347 -9.92 -35.21 -5.00
CA GLY A 347 -9.97 -34.58 -3.68
C GLY A 347 -11.02 -35.17 -2.73
N LEU A 348 -11.98 -35.95 -3.22
CA LEU A 348 -13.03 -36.58 -2.41
C LEU A 348 -12.75 -38.06 -2.08
N LEU A 349 -11.82 -38.72 -2.80
CA LEU A 349 -11.60 -40.17 -2.67
C LEU A 349 -11.17 -40.64 -1.28
N LEU A 350 -10.50 -39.77 -0.51
CA LEU A 350 -10.03 -40.06 0.85
C LEU A 350 -11.06 -39.70 1.94
N HIS A 351 -12.28 -39.33 1.55
CA HIS A 351 -13.35 -38.90 2.45
C HIS A 351 -14.59 -39.79 2.35
N PHE A 352 -14.35 -41.09 2.14
CA PHE A 352 -15.40 -42.10 2.06
C PHE A 352 -15.38 -43.02 3.27
N ASP A 353 -15.17 -42.52 4.48
CA ASP A 353 -15.13 -43.35 5.69
C ASP A 353 -16.51 -43.48 6.34
N ALA A 354 -17.56 -43.64 5.53
CA ALA A 354 -18.93 -43.89 5.99
C ALA A 354 -19.52 -45.16 5.39
N GLU A 355 -20.18 -45.95 6.23
CA GLU A 355 -20.86 -47.19 5.86
C GLU A 355 -22.15 -47.30 6.69
N CYS A 356 -23.30 -47.37 6.01
CA CYS A 356 -24.60 -47.38 6.69
C CYS A 356 -24.84 -48.68 7.44
N CYS A 357 -24.56 -49.80 6.78
CA CYS A 357 -24.86 -51.14 7.26
C CYS A 357 -23.62 -52.02 7.05
N PRO A 358 -22.56 -51.83 7.87
CA PRO A 358 -21.31 -52.56 7.67
C PRO A 358 -21.56 -54.07 7.76
N SER A 359 -20.96 -54.81 6.83
CA SER A 359 -21.07 -56.27 6.83
C SER A 359 -20.50 -56.83 8.13
N ILE A 360 -21.35 -57.53 8.90
CA ILE A 360 -20.96 -58.19 10.17
C ILE A 360 -19.79 -59.17 9.97
N ASN A 361 -19.62 -59.68 8.75
CA ASN A 361 -18.60 -60.65 8.36
C ASN A 361 -17.29 -59.99 7.89
N SER A 362 -17.01 -58.72 8.17
CA SER A 362 -15.75 -58.12 7.72
C SER A 362 -14.62 -58.39 8.72
N PHE A 363 -14.80 -57.98 9.98
CA PHE A 363 -13.86 -58.22 11.07
C PHE A 363 -14.62 -58.43 12.40
N PRO A 364 -15.42 -59.50 12.54
CA PRO A 364 -16.41 -59.61 13.62
C PRO A 364 -15.82 -59.64 15.03
N LYS A 365 -14.58 -60.11 15.19
CA LYS A 365 -13.94 -60.28 16.50
C LYS A 365 -12.52 -59.70 16.57
N HIS A 366 -12.06 -58.98 15.54
CA HIS A 366 -10.68 -58.51 15.52
C HIS A 366 -10.54 -57.09 14.95
N LEU A 367 -9.44 -56.42 15.30
CA LEU A 367 -9.01 -55.15 14.73
C LEU A 367 -7.53 -55.23 14.37
N MET A 368 -7.18 -54.84 13.15
CA MET A 368 -5.79 -54.68 12.72
C MET A 368 -5.33 -53.26 12.99
N LEU A 369 -4.17 -53.10 13.64
CA LEU A 369 -3.65 -51.80 14.07
C LEU A 369 -2.56 -51.24 13.12
N GLY A 370 -2.23 -51.97 12.06
CA GLY A 370 -1.07 -51.69 11.20
C GLY A 370 0.23 -52.28 11.72
N ALA A 371 1.33 -51.93 11.06
CA ALA A 371 2.67 -52.41 11.39
C ALA A 371 3.17 -51.84 12.73
N VAL A 372 3.98 -52.62 13.45
CA VAL A 372 4.66 -52.14 14.67
C VAL A 372 5.57 -50.97 14.32
N GLY A 373 5.41 -49.85 15.03
CA GLY A 373 6.18 -48.63 14.79
C GLY A 373 5.64 -47.74 13.67
N ALA A 374 4.43 -48.01 13.15
CA ALA A 374 3.76 -47.10 12.23
C ALA A 374 3.61 -45.71 12.87
N THR A 375 3.93 -44.68 12.09
CA THR A 375 3.98 -43.27 12.50
C THR A 375 2.59 -42.72 12.80
N LEU A 376 1.57 -43.13 12.04
CA LEU A 376 0.17 -42.69 12.18
C LEU A 376 0.03 -41.15 12.06
N GLU A 377 0.81 -40.53 11.18
CA GLU A 377 0.75 -39.08 10.97
C GLU A 377 -0.47 -38.65 10.16
N LEU A 378 -0.88 -37.38 10.30
CA LEU A 378 -2.02 -36.83 9.58
C LEU A 378 -1.77 -36.90 8.06
N GLY A 379 -2.66 -37.59 7.34
CA GLY A 379 -2.57 -37.78 5.90
C GLY A 379 -1.69 -38.96 5.46
N GLU A 380 -1.11 -39.70 6.41
CA GLU A 380 -0.38 -40.93 6.12
C GLU A 380 -1.32 -42.14 6.11
N LYS A 381 -1.34 -42.87 5.01
CA LYS A 381 -2.00 -44.17 4.91
C LYS A 381 -1.19 -45.22 5.67
N THR A 382 -1.83 -45.89 6.63
CA THR A 382 -1.24 -47.04 7.32
C THR A 382 -1.87 -48.32 6.78
N ASP A 383 -1.13 -49.03 5.91
CA ASP A 383 -1.51 -50.36 5.42
C ASP A 383 -1.89 -51.30 6.59
N LEU A 384 -2.94 -52.11 6.37
CA LEU A 384 -3.40 -53.15 7.30
C LEU A 384 -3.79 -52.59 8.67
N ARG A 385 -4.31 -51.37 8.69
CA ARG A 385 -4.96 -50.76 9.86
C ARG A 385 -6.42 -50.50 9.55
N HIS A 386 -7.32 -50.95 10.42
CA HIS A 386 -8.74 -50.61 10.28
C HIS A 386 -8.96 -49.14 10.62
N SER A 387 -9.46 -48.37 9.66
CA SER A 387 -10.01 -47.02 9.91
C SER A 387 -11.30 -47.12 10.72
N PHE A 388 -11.80 -45.97 11.19
CA PHE A 388 -13.16 -45.91 11.72
C PHE A 388 -14.13 -45.61 10.58
N TYR A 389 -15.03 -46.55 10.31
CA TYR A 389 -16.07 -46.43 9.30
C TYR A 389 -17.35 -45.96 10.01
N HIS A 390 -17.68 -44.70 9.81
CA HIS A 390 -18.77 -43.99 10.48
C HIS A 390 -20.14 -44.45 9.97
N SER A 391 -21.13 -44.39 10.85
CA SER A 391 -22.51 -44.35 10.38
C SER A 391 -22.78 -43.02 9.65
N PRO A 392 -23.48 -43.01 8.51
CA PRO A 392 -23.89 -41.80 7.80
C PRO A 392 -24.66 -40.79 8.66
N VAL A 393 -25.30 -41.23 9.75
CA VAL A 393 -26.00 -40.31 10.66
C VAL A 393 -25.04 -39.39 11.45
N THR A 394 -23.75 -39.73 11.50
CA THR A 394 -22.74 -39.02 12.30
C THR A 394 -21.84 -38.10 11.47
N THR A 395 -21.84 -38.26 10.14
CA THR A 395 -20.98 -37.53 9.21
C THR A 395 -21.78 -37.10 7.97
N SER A 396 -21.12 -36.42 7.03
CA SER A 396 -21.67 -36.16 5.68
C SER A 396 -20.87 -36.89 4.60
N ASP A 397 -20.13 -37.94 4.99
CA ASP A 397 -19.20 -38.63 4.10
C ASP A 397 -19.90 -39.53 3.09
N ASP A 398 -21.13 -39.96 3.39
CA ASP A 398 -22.03 -40.63 2.44
C ASP A 398 -22.38 -39.72 1.25
N GLU A 399 -22.58 -38.43 1.50
CA GLU A 399 -22.81 -37.44 0.43
C GLU A 399 -21.60 -37.29 -0.49
N ASN A 400 -20.38 -37.50 0.01
CA ASN A 400 -19.18 -37.43 -0.82
C ASN A 400 -19.20 -38.52 -1.90
N TYR A 401 -19.67 -39.73 -1.57
CA TYR A 401 -19.79 -40.81 -2.54
C TYR A 401 -20.78 -40.44 -3.65
N GLU A 402 -21.98 -39.96 -3.29
CA GLU A 402 -22.98 -39.48 -4.25
C GLU A 402 -22.43 -38.35 -5.13
N ARG A 403 -21.68 -37.43 -4.53
CA ARG A 403 -21.02 -36.32 -5.22
C ARG A 403 -20.00 -36.82 -6.22
N VAL A 404 -19.17 -37.81 -5.87
CA VAL A 404 -18.21 -38.41 -6.84
C VAL A 404 -18.92 -39.11 -7.99
N ILE A 405 -19.99 -39.85 -7.72
CA ILE A 405 -20.79 -40.46 -8.80
C ILE A 405 -21.37 -39.37 -9.73
N MET A 406 -21.90 -38.28 -9.19
CA MET A 406 -22.39 -37.15 -10.00
C MET A 406 -21.25 -36.50 -10.80
N LEU A 407 -20.07 -36.32 -10.21
CA LEU A 407 -18.91 -35.72 -10.88
C LEU A 407 -18.38 -36.59 -12.02
N ILE A 408 -18.34 -37.92 -11.85
CA ILE A 408 -18.00 -38.87 -12.93
C ILE A 408 -19.00 -38.71 -14.09
N LYS A 409 -20.30 -38.65 -13.79
CA LYS A 409 -21.34 -38.40 -14.80
C LYS A 409 -21.19 -37.02 -15.44
N ARG A 410 -20.90 -35.96 -14.67
CA ARG A 410 -20.63 -34.60 -15.20
C ARG A 410 -19.45 -34.61 -16.16
N PHE A 411 -18.39 -35.35 -15.84
CA PHE A 411 -17.24 -35.52 -16.71
C PHE A 411 -17.66 -36.13 -18.06
N ILE A 412 -18.39 -37.25 -18.02
CA ILE A 412 -18.93 -37.94 -19.20
C ILE A 412 -19.83 -37.02 -20.03
N GLU A 413 -20.76 -36.30 -19.38
CA GLU A 413 -21.69 -35.40 -20.07
C GLU A 413 -20.98 -34.22 -20.71
N LYS A 414 -19.95 -33.63 -20.10
CA LYS A 414 -19.16 -32.57 -20.75
C LYS A 414 -18.47 -33.07 -22.03
N VAL A 415 -17.86 -34.26 -21.99
CA VAL A 415 -17.29 -34.88 -23.20
C VAL A 415 -18.39 -35.12 -24.24
N ASN A 416 -19.57 -35.57 -23.80
CA ASN A 416 -20.64 -35.93 -24.71
C ASN A 416 -21.37 -34.77 -25.36
N LYS A 417 -21.55 -33.68 -24.61
CA LYS A 417 -22.33 -32.51 -24.99
C LYS A 417 -21.49 -31.37 -25.56
N PHE A 418 -20.17 -31.50 -25.60
CA PHE A 418 -19.31 -30.52 -26.26
C PHE A 418 -19.69 -30.38 -27.74
N LYS A 419 -20.02 -29.15 -28.17
CA LYS A 419 -20.39 -28.83 -29.54
C LYS A 419 -20.12 -27.36 -29.83
N SER A 420 -19.47 -27.08 -30.96
CA SER A 420 -19.33 -25.71 -31.46
C SER A 420 -20.72 -25.16 -31.83
N HIS A 421 -21.13 -24.07 -31.19
CA HIS A 421 -22.38 -23.36 -31.48
C HIS A 421 -22.07 -22.06 -32.22
N ASN A 422 -23.03 -21.55 -33.00
CA ASN A 422 -23.01 -20.20 -33.56
C ASN A 422 -24.32 -19.51 -33.17
N GLY A 423 -24.23 -18.40 -32.44
CA GLY A 423 -25.38 -17.68 -31.90
C GLY A 423 -25.03 -16.22 -31.61
N PRO A 424 -26.01 -15.41 -31.19
CA PRO A 424 -25.78 -14.01 -30.85
C PRO A 424 -24.81 -13.85 -29.67
N VAL A 425 -24.18 -12.68 -29.59
CA VAL A 425 -23.42 -12.30 -28.39
C VAL A 425 -24.37 -12.24 -27.19
N LYS A 426 -23.99 -12.88 -26.08
CA LYS A 426 -24.75 -12.87 -24.83
C LYS A 426 -23.80 -12.77 -23.63
N ILE A 427 -24.26 -12.06 -22.60
CA ILE A 427 -23.58 -11.96 -21.31
C ILE A 427 -24.39 -12.75 -20.28
N THR A 428 -23.73 -13.67 -19.57
CA THR A 428 -24.34 -14.49 -18.52
C THR A 428 -23.61 -14.26 -17.19
N PRO A 429 -24.30 -13.87 -16.09
CA PRO A 429 -23.71 -13.80 -14.76
C PRO A 429 -23.15 -15.16 -14.34
N SER A 430 -21.94 -15.16 -13.78
CA SER A 430 -21.23 -16.38 -13.36
C SER A 430 -20.25 -16.03 -12.23
N ASN A 431 -19.50 -17.05 -11.79
CA ASN A 431 -18.46 -16.94 -10.78
C ASN A 431 -17.08 -17.32 -11.35
N LEU A 432 -16.02 -16.68 -10.88
CA LEU A 432 -14.64 -16.95 -11.32
C LEU A 432 -13.90 -17.92 -10.39
N TYR A 433 -13.80 -17.60 -9.09
CA TYR A 433 -12.98 -18.31 -8.10
C TYR A 433 -13.76 -19.39 -7.32
N VAL A 434 -14.53 -20.20 -8.02
CA VAL A 434 -15.36 -21.27 -7.43
C VAL A 434 -15.21 -22.58 -8.19
N ARG A 435 -15.63 -23.69 -7.56
CA ARG A 435 -15.74 -24.99 -8.24
C ARG A 435 -16.66 -24.90 -9.46
N LEU A 436 -16.35 -25.68 -10.50
CA LEU A 436 -17.02 -25.65 -11.80
C LEU A 436 -18.56 -25.66 -11.70
N GLY A 437 -19.14 -26.49 -10.83
CA GLY A 437 -20.60 -26.59 -10.68
C GLY A 437 -21.28 -25.30 -10.23
N ASN A 438 -20.56 -24.35 -9.63
CA ASN A 438 -21.08 -23.04 -9.22
C ASN A 438 -20.92 -21.95 -10.30
N LYS A 439 -20.30 -22.28 -11.44
CA LYS A 439 -20.21 -21.41 -12.61
C LYS A 439 -21.43 -21.60 -13.52
N ALA A 440 -21.74 -20.59 -14.33
CA ALA A 440 -22.74 -20.75 -15.38
C ALA A 440 -22.30 -21.80 -16.41
N VAL A 441 -23.24 -22.59 -16.93
CA VAL A 441 -22.97 -23.62 -17.94
C VAL A 441 -22.53 -22.95 -19.24
N PRO A 442 -21.30 -23.22 -19.73
CA PRO A 442 -20.74 -22.56 -20.90
C PRO A 442 -21.50 -22.79 -22.21
N TYR A 443 -21.33 -21.85 -23.13
CA TYR A 443 -21.94 -21.83 -24.47
C TYR A 443 -21.62 -23.06 -25.34
N TYR A 444 -20.45 -23.66 -25.17
CA TYR A 444 -19.96 -24.79 -25.98
C TYR A 444 -20.50 -26.16 -25.54
N TYR A 445 -21.48 -26.20 -24.62
CA TYR A 445 -22.21 -27.41 -24.27
C TYR A 445 -23.65 -27.38 -24.78
N ASN A 446 -24.13 -28.54 -25.26
CA ASN A 446 -25.55 -28.77 -25.47
C ASN A 446 -26.25 -28.97 -24.11
N VAL A 447 -27.01 -27.96 -23.66
CA VAL A 447 -27.66 -27.96 -22.34
C VAL A 447 -28.98 -28.70 -22.39
N ASP A 448 -29.01 -29.90 -21.82
CA ASP A 448 -30.20 -30.73 -21.64
C ASP A 448 -30.33 -31.22 -20.19
N GLN A 449 -31.43 -31.90 -19.88
CA GLN A 449 -31.72 -32.36 -18.53
C GLN A 449 -30.62 -33.29 -17.96
N PRO A 450 -30.06 -34.25 -18.72
CA PRO A 450 -28.90 -35.03 -18.25
C PRO A 450 -27.71 -34.17 -17.82
N LEU A 451 -27.30 -33.18 -18.62
CA LEU A 451 -26.19 -32.30 -18.23
C LEU A 451 -26.52 -31.47 -16.98
N LEU A 452 -27.71 -30.87 -16.93
CA LEU A 452 -28.15 -30.04 -15.82
C LEU A 452 -28.17 -30.80 -14.50
N ALA A 453 -28.72 -32.02 -14.51
CA ALA A 453 -28.79 -32.90 -13.34
C ALA A 453 -27.41 -33.30 -12.80
N GLN A 454 -26.33 -33.15 -13.58
CA GLN A 454 -24.97 -33.46 -13.13
C GLN A 454 -24.10 -32.21 -12.94
N TRP A 455 -24.60 -31.01 -13.24
CA TRP A 455 -23.76 -29.80 -13.22
C TRP A 455 -23.38 -29.37 -11.80
N ASN A 456 -24.38 -29.24 -10.93
CA ASN A 456 -24.26 -28.73 -9.57
C ASN A 456 -24.97 -29.66 -8.56
N PHE A 457 -24.20 -30.22 -7.63
CA PHE A 457 -24.70 -31.20 -6.66
C PHE A 457 -25.84 -30.67 -5.79
N GLU A 458 -25.66 -29.49 -5.18
CA GLU A 458 -26.66 -28.92 -4.26
C GLU A 458 -27.98 -28.61 -4.96
N LYS A 459 -27.90 -28.11 -6.20
CA LYS A 459 -29.09 -27.84 -7.01
C LYS A 459 -29.80 -29.13 -7.40
N THR A 460 -29.08 -30.14 -7.86
CA THR A 460 -29.67 -31.44 -8.20
C THR A 460 -30.33 -32.09 -6.98
N LYS A 461 -29.66 -32.10 -5.83
CA LYS A 461 -30.18 -32.67 -4.57
C LYS A 461 -31.47 -31.99 -4.09
N THR A 462 -31.74 -30.76 -4.54
CA THR A 462 -32.91 -29.97 -4.14
C THR A 462 -33.91 -29.74 -5.29
N ASP A 463 -33.85 -30.53 -6.36
CA ASP A 463 -34.70 -30.43 -7.57
C ASP A 463 -34.65 -29.03 -8.24
N ARG A 464 -33.46 -28.41 -8.21
CA ARG A 464 -33.17 -27.07 -8.74
C ARG A 464 -32.13 -27.09 -9.86
N GLU A 465 -31.90 -28.22 -10.50
CA GLU A 465 -30.92 -28.36 -11.59
C GLU A 465 -31.21 -27.43 -12.77
N THR A 466 -32.48 -27.10 -13.03
CA THR A 466 -32.91 -26.15 -14.06
C THR A 466 -32.67 -24.67 -13.69
N TYR A 467 -32.25 -24.37 -12.46
CA TYR A 467 -31.86 -23.04 -11.97
C TYR A 467 -30.34 -22.78 -12.14
N ASN A 468 -29.63 -23.63 -12.87
CA ASN A 468 -28.30 -23.28 -13.37
C ASN A 468 -28.41 -22.15 -14.39
N LEU A 469 -27.55 -21.14 -14.30
CA LEU A 469 -27.47 -20.12 -15.35
C LEU A 469 -26.69 -20.67 -16.53
N SER A 470 -27.08 -20.28 -17.74
CA SER A 470 -26.41 -20.69 -18.97
C SER A 470 -26.67 -19.66 -20.07
N TYR A 471 -25.79 -19.66 -21.07
CA TYR A 471 -26.11 -19.07 -22.36
C TYR A 471 -27.42 -19.64 -22.94
N HIS A 472 -27.61 -20.97 -22.83
CA HIS A 472 -28.76 -21.70 -23.39
C HIS A 472 -29.89 -21.76 -22.36
N THR A 473 -30.96 -20.99 -22.56
CA THR A 473 -32.03 -20.88 -21.54
C THR A 473 -33.25 -21.76 -21.80
N THR A 474 -33.35 -22.38 -22.98
CA THR A 474 -34.52 -23.16 -23.43
C THR A 474 -34.93 -24.27 -22.47
N ASN A 475 -33.96 -24.96 -21.86
CA ASN A 475 -34.18 -26.10 -20.96
C ASN A 475 -33.99 -25.73 -19.47
N LEU A 476 -33.88 -24.44 -19.15
CA LEU A 476 -33.80 -23.95 -17.77
C LEU A 476 -35.20 -23.67 -17.20
N SER A 477 -35.29 -23.30 -15.92
CA SER A 477 -36.54 -22.87 -15.29
C SER A 477 -37.17 -21.72 -16.08
N GLY A 478 -38.50 -21.73 -16.21
CA GLY A 478 -39.26 -20.66 -16.87
C GLY A 478 -39.31 -19.35 -16.07
N ASP A 479 -38.77 -19.32 -14.85
CA ASP A 479 -38.72 -18.12 -14.02
C ASP A 479 -37.88 -17.01 -14.69
N ASP A 480 -38.42 -15.79 -14.67
CA ASP A 480 -37.82 -14.68 -15.41
C ASP A 480 -36.40 -14.32 -14.93
N TYR A 481 -36.08 -14.50 -13.64
CA TYR A 481 -34.73 -14.28 -13.12
C TYR A 481 -33.70 -15.36 -13.53
N VAL A 482 -34.15 -16.50 -14.07
CA VAL A 482 -33.29 -17.52 -14.69
C VAL A 482 -33.15 -17.26 -16.19
N GLN A 483 -34.25 -16.86 -16.84
CA GLN A 483 -34.27 -16.55 -18.28
C GLN A 483 -33.54 -15.24 -18.61
N ASN A 484 -33.70 -14.23 -17.77
CA ASN A 484 -33.20 -12.86 -17.93
C ASN A 484 -32.42 -12.38 -16.69
N PRO A 485 -31.35 -13.09 -16.26
CA PRO A 485 -30.70 -12.87 -14.96
C PRO A 485 -30.10 -11.47 -14.78
N LEU A 486 -29.70 -10.79 -15.86
CA LEU A 486 -29.14 -9.44 -15.82
C LEU A 486 -30.16 -8.33 -15.47
N ASN A 487 -31.47 -8.64 -15.50
CA ASN A 487 -32.51 -7.71 -15.04
C ASN A 487 -32.68 -7.71 -13.51
N TYR A 488 -32.00 -8.63 -12.80
CA TYR A 488 -32.16 -8.87 -11.37
C TYR A 488 -30.86 -8.60 -10.61
N ASN A 489 -30.91 -8.72 -9.29
CA ASN A 489 -29.72 -8.58 -8.46
C ASN A 489 -28.70 -9.68 -8.80
N ILE A 490 -27.50 -9.24 -9.20
CA ILE A 490 -26.37 -10.11 -9.55
C ILE A 490 -25.22 -10.07 -8.54
N ASP A 491 -25.40 -9.50 -7.33
CA ASP A 491 -24.37 -9.32 -6.30
C ASP A 491 -23.62 -10.61 -5.93
N ASN A 492 -24.26 -11.76 -6.06
CA ASN A 492 -23.66 -13.09 -5.84
C ASN A 492 -22.80 -13.60 -7.02
N TYR A 493 -22.56 -12.78 -8.04
CA TYR A 493 -21.78 -13.10 -9.24
C TYR A 493 -20.66 -12.09 -9.45
N ASP A 494 -19.41 -12.55 -9.41
CA ASP A 494 -18.21 -11.73 -9.61
C ASP A 494 -17.74 -11.66 -11.07
N PHE A 495 -18.35 -12.46 -11.97
CA PHE A 495 -17.86 -12.64 -13.34
C PHE A 495 -18.97 -12.50 -14.39
N TYR A 496 -18.64 -11.81 -15.48
CA TYR A 496 -19.46 -11.71 -16.69
C TYR A 496 -18.93 -12.66 -17.75
N ARG A 497 -19.60 -13.80 -17.95
CA ARG A 497 -19.28 -14.71 -19.06
C ARG A 497 -19.82 -14.11 -20.35
N ILE A 498 -18.93 -13.81 -21.30
CA ILE A 498 -19.25 -13.15 -22.58
C ILE A 498 -18.97 -14.14 -23.70
N GLU A 499 -20.02 -14.58 -24.40
CA GLU A 499 -19.93 -15.67 -25.37
C GLU A 499 -20.70 -15.32 -26.66
N GLY A 500 -20.37 -15.99 -27.77
CA GLY A 500 -20.99 -15.76 -29.09
C GLY A 500 -20.29 -14.71 -29.96
N HIS A 501 -19.18 -14.12 -29.50
CA HIS A 501 -18.40 -13.11 -30.24
C HIS A 501 -17.38 -13.68 -31.21
N LEU A 502 -16.88 -14.90 -31.01
CA LEU A 502 -15.84 -15.49 -31.84
C LEU A 502 -16.29 -15.67 -33.30
N GLY A 503 -15.41 -15.28 -34.24
CA GLY A 503 -15.66 -15.34 -35.67
C GLY A 503 -16.50 -14.19 -36.24
N LEU A 504 -17.07 -13.32 -35.39
CA LEU A 504 -17.69 -12.08 -35.85
C LEU A 504 -16.62 -11.03 -36.23
N PRO A 505 -16.92 -10.07 -37.12
CA PRO A 505 -16.14 -8.85 -37.23
C PRO A 505 -16.02 -8.16 -35.86
N TYR A 506 -14.83 -7.73 -35.45
CA TYR A 506 -14.60 -7.18 -34.12
C TYR A 506 -15.44 -5.92 -33.87
N GLU A 507 -15.74 -5.13 -34.90
CA GLU A 507 -16.59 -3.95 -34.79
C GLU A 507 -18.02 -4.34 -34.40
N THR A 508 -18.54 -5.41 -35.01
CA THR A 508 -19.85 -5.97 -34.69
C THR A 508 -19.85 -6.60 -33.28
N ALA A 509 -18.79 -7.32 -32.92
CA ALA A 509 -18.66 -7.92 -31.59
C ALA A 509 -18.61 -6.85 -30.49
N VAL A 510 -17.73 -5.84 -30.64
CA VAL A 510 -17.62 -4.71 -29.71
C VAL A 510 -18.94 -3.97 -29.58
N GLN A 511 -19.62 -3.69 -30.70
CA GLN A 511 -20.93 -3.02 -30.66
C GLN A 511 -21.95 -3.86 -29.87
N ASN A 512 -22.09 -5.15 -30.18
CA ASN A 512 -23.04 -6.02 -29.48
C ASN A 512 -22.75 -6.12 -27.98
N ILE A 513 -21.47 -6.22 -27.59
CA ILE A 513 -21.06 -6.26 -26.17
C ILE A 513 -21.36 -4.92 -25.50
N ASN A 514 -21.02 -3.80 -26.14
CA ASN A 514 -21.28 -2.45 -25.61
C ASN A 514 -22.78 -2.16 -25.49
N ASP A 515 -23.61 -2.62 -26.44
CA ASP A 515 -25.06 -2.48 -26.36
C ASP A 515 -25.62 -3.23 -25.15
N LEU A 516 -25.14 -4.45 -24.88
CA LEU A 516 -25.52 -5.23 -23.69
C LEU A 516 -24.99 -4.58 -22.40
N LYS A 517 -23.74 -4.10 -22.41
CA LYS A 517 -23.12 -3.38 -21.30
C LYS A 517 -23.92 -2.14 -20.92
N VAL A 518 -24.29 -1.30 -21.88
CA VAL A 518 -25.08 -0.08 -21.68
C VAL A 518 -26.50 -0.43 -21.22
N LYS A 519 -27.14 -1.42 -21.87
CA LYS A 519 -28.50 -1.86 -21.54
C LYS A 519 -28.64 -2.30 -20.07
N TYR A 520 -27.66 -3.05 -19.55
CA TYR A 520 -27.72 -3.64 -18.21
C TYR A 520 -26.82 -2.94 -17.17
N GLY A 521 -26.14 -1.83 -17.55
CA GLY A 521 -25.29 -1.06 -16.64
C GLY A 521 -24.06 -1.84 -16.13
N LEU A 522 -23.41 -2.63 -16.99
CA LEU A 522 -22.32 -3.52 -16.56
C LEU A 522 -20.96 -2.79 -16.47
N PRO A 523 -20.24 -2.90 -15.35
CA PRO A 523 -18.99 -2.19 -15.12
C PRO A 523 -17.78 -2.98 -15.64
N PHE A 524 -17.48 -2.92 -16.94
CA PHE A 524 -16.24 -3.43 -17.55
C PHE A 524 -15.99 -2.70 -18.88
N ASP A 525 -14.78 -2.72 -19.44
CA ASP A 525 -14.51 -2.15 -20.77
C ASP A 525 -14.18 -3.22 -21.82
N VAL A 526 -14.25 -2.84 -23.10
CA VAL A 526 -13.92 -3.71 -24.23
C VAL A 526 -12.89 -3.03 -25.13
N ALA A 527 -11.84 -3.75 -25.50
CA ALA A 527 -10.83 -3.28 -26.44
C ALA A 527 -10.43 -4.36 -27.45
N VAL A 528 -9.77 -3.94 -28.53
CA VAL A 528 -9.38 -4.84 -29.64
C VAL A 528 -7.86 -4.81 -29.82
N LEU A 529 -7.26 -6.00 -29.82
CA LEU A 529 -5.85 -6.21 -30.13
C LEU A 529 -5.69 -6.87 -31.50
N LEU A 530 -4.80 -6.35 -32.32
CA LEU A 530 -4.47 -6.84 -33.65
C LEU A 530 -3.17 -7.62 -33.62
N LEU A 531 -3.11 -8.75 -34.33
CA LEU A 531 -1.88 -9.54 -34.44
C LEU A 531 -0.84 -8.86 -35.34
N ASN A 532 -1.28 -8.15 -36.38
CA ASN A 532 -0.40 -7.40 -37.28
C ASN A 532 -1.11 -6.17 -37.90
N LYS A 533 -0.32 -5.24 -38.47
CA LYS A 533 -0.82 -3.99 -39.08
C LYS A 533 -1.51 -4.20 -40.44
N GLY A 534 -1.51 -5.42 -40.99
CA GLY A 534 -1.88 -5.71 -42.38
C GLY A 534 -0.88 -5.16 -43.42
N GLU A 535 -0.95 -5.64 -44.67
CA GLU A 535 -0.24 -4.99 -45.78
C GLU A 535 -0.92 -3.65 -46.09
N LYS A 536 -0.14 -2.56 -46.14
CA LYS A 536 -0.63 -1.25 -46.58
C LYS A 536 -1.30 -1.40 -47.95
N ARG A 537 -2.56 -1.00 -48.08
CA ARG A 537 -3.08 -0.61 -49.39
C ARG A 537 -2.24 0.58 -49.85
N ASP A 538 -1.69 0.48 -51.06
CA ASP A 538 -0.88 1.49 -51.72
C ASP A 538 -1.48 2.90 -51.52
N ASP A 539 -0.75 3.78 -50.80
CA ASP A 539 -1.15 5.15 -50.43
C ASP A 539 -1.26 6.09 -51.66
N ASN A 540 -1.22 5.55 -52.90
CA ASN A 540 -1.30 6.27 -54.18
C ASN A 540 -2.62 6.08 -54.95
N LEU A 541 -3.67 5.56 -54.34
CA LEU A 541 -5.03 5.75 -54.87
C LEU A 541 -5.74 6.81 -54.03
N PRO A 542 -6.26 7.90 -54.64
CA PRO A 542 -7.08 8.84 -53.89
C PRO A 542 -8.21 8.03 -53.24
N SER A 543 -8.50 8.33 -51.97
CA SER A 543 -9.65 7.78 -51.25
C SER A 543 -10.91 8.12 -52.03
N GLU A 544 -11.29 7.28 -52.99
CA GLU A 544 -12.59 7.39 -53.62
C GLU A 544 -13.61 7.11 -52.52
N PRO A 545 -14.54 8.03 -52.25
CA PRO A 545 -15.65 7.76 -51.33
C PRO A 545 -16.34 6.49 -51.80
N ARG A 546 -16.66 5.58 -50.86
CA ARG A 546 -17.29 4.29 -51.16
C ARG A 546 -18.62 4.52 -51.89
N LYS A 547 -18.60 4.40 -53.22
CA LYS A 547 -19.80 4.54 -54.07
C LYS A 547 -20.69 3.32 -53.86
N LEU A 548 -21.79 3.49 -53.13
CA LEU A 548 -22.84 2.48 -52.97
C LEU A 548 -23.94 2.77 -53.98
N SER A 549 -24.14 1.87 -54.95
CA SER A 549 -25.29 1.97 -55.86
C SER A 549 -26.49 1.19 -55.33
N ILE A 550 -27.70 1.66 -55.65
CA ILE A 550 -28.95 0.92 -55.37
C ILE A 550 -28.91 -0.48 -56.00
N GLU A 551 -28.20 -0.63 -57.11
CA GLU A 551 -28.03 -1.90 -57.81
C GLU A 551 -27.16 -2.89 -57.01
N ASP A 552 -26.09 -2.42 -56.35
CA ASP A 552 -25.23 -3.27 -55.53
C ASP A 552 -25.92 -3.72 -54.23
N LEU A 553 -26.73 -2.84 -53.64
CA LEU A 553 -27.57 -3.17 -52.48
C LEU A 553 -28.63 -4.19 -52.86
N ARG A 554 -29.28 -4.03 -54.02
CA ARG A 554 -30.25 -5.00 -54.54
C ARG A 554 -29.60 -6.34 -54.82
N LYS A 555 -28.44 -6.38 -55.47
CA LYS A 555 -27.69 -7.63 -55.70
C LYS A 555 -27.32 -8.33 -54.40
N ARG A 556 -26.92 -7.59 -53.36
CA ARG A 556 -26.64 -8.15 -52.03
C ARG A 556 -27.89 -8.63 -51.30
N LEU A 557 -28.99 -7.86 -51.35
CA LEU A 557 -30.26 -8.26 -50.77
C LEU A 557 -30.78 -9.54 -51.43
N VAL A 558 -30.66 -9.63 -52.76
CA VAL A 558 -30.98 -10.84 -53.54
C VAL A 558 -30.02 -11.98 -53.18
N SER A 559 -28.72 -11.74 -53.02
CA SER A 559 -27.77 -12.76 -52.54
C SER A 559 -28.16 -13.30 -51.16
N ILE A 560 -28.47 -12.42 -50.20
CA ILE A 560 -28.91 -12.80 -48.85
C ILE A 560 -30.24 -13.56 -48.93
N SER A 561 -31.18 -13.09 -49.75
CA SER A 561 -32.46 -13.76 -49.97
C SER A 561 -32.28 -15.14 -50.62
N ASP A 562 -31.34 -15.28 -51.56
CA ASP A 562 -30.97 -16.54 -52.20
C ASP A 562 -30.28 -17.49 -51.21
N ASP A 563 -29.40 -16.95 -50.36
CA ASP A 563 -28.69 -17.70 -49.33
C ASP A 563 -29.67 -18.22 -48.25
N ILE A 564 -30.65 -17.39 -47.85
CA ILE A 564 -31.72 -17.74 -46.91
C ILE A 564 -32.70 -18.74 -47.55
N SER A 565 -33.07 -18.57 -48.82
CA SER A 565 -34.08 -19.41 -49.48
C SER A 565 -33.58 -20.79 -49.91
N LYS A 566 -32.25 -20.98 -50.06
CA LYS A 566 -31.67 -22.26 -50.51
C LYS A 566 -31.41 -23.27 -49.40
N GLU A 567 -31.60 -22.93 -48.12
CA GLU A 567 -31.40 -23.82 -46.94
C GLU A 567 -30.11 -24.68 -46.99
N LYS A 568 -29.08 -24.22 -47.71
CA LYS A 568 -27.83 -24.97 -47.92
C LYS A 568 -26.63 -24.04 -47.79
N GLY A 569 -26.06 -24.03 -46.59
CA GLY A 569 -24.65 -24.41 -46.46
C GLY A 569 -23.66 -23.38 -45.91
N ASP A 570 -23.98 -22.08 -45.87
CA ASP A 570 -23.04 -21.12 -45.27
C ASP A 570 -23.75 -19.96 -44.56
N TYR A 571 -24.29 -20.28 -43.38
CA TYR A 571 -24.86 -19.28 -42.47
C TYR A 571 -23.82 -18.23 -42.05
N LYS A 572 -22.51 -18.52 -42.09
CA LYS A 572 -21.45 -17.54 -41.78
C LYS A 572 -21.32 -16.51 -42.90
N SER A 573 -21.31 -16.91 -44.16
CA SER A 573 -21.35 -15.95 -45.27
C SER A 573 -22.65 -15.18 -45.31
N THR A 574 -23.78 -15.80 -44.95
CA THR A 574 -25.09 -15.13 -44.85
C THR A 574 -25.12 -14.09 -43.72
N LEU A 575 -24.65 -14.44 -42.51
CA LEU A 575 -24.55 -13.49 -41.38
C LEU A 575 -23.53 -12.37 -41.67
N PHE A 576 -22.42 -12.71 -42.33
CA PHE A 576 -21.42 -11.75 -42.78
C PHE A 576 -22.01 -10.80 -43.83
N ASN A 577 -22.76 -11.31 -44.80
CA ASN A 577 -23.47 -10.51 -45.80
C ASN A 577 -24.56 -9.65 -45.16
N LEU A 578 -25.30 -10.17 -44.18
CA LEU A 578 -26.27 -9.43 -43.38
C LEU A 578 -25.62 -8.33 -42.55
N SER A 579 -24.48 -8.59 -41.89
CA SER A 579 -23.75 -7.58 -41.12
C SER A 579 -23.18 -6.49 -42.03
N LYS A 580 -22.71 -6.86 -43.23
CA LYS A 580 -22.27 -5.91 -44.26
C LYS A 580 -23.46 -5.10 -44.82
N LEU A 581 -24.62 -5.73 -45.00
CA LEU A 581 -25.84 -5.06 -45.43
C LEU A 581 -26.34 -4.09 -44.35
N ASP A 582 -26.33 -4.49 -43.07
CA ASP A 582 -26.70 -3.63 -41.94
C ASP A 582 -25.75 -2.41 -41.84
N SER A 583 -24.44 -2.65 -41.99
CA SER A 583 -23.43 -1.58 -42.09
C SER A 583 -23.70 -0.63 -43.27
N ASP A 584 -24.01 -1.18 -44.45
CA ASP A 584 -24.30 -0.39 -45.66
C ASP A 584 -25.63 0.39 -45.54
N LEU A 585 -26.67 -0.19 -44.93
CA LEU A 585 -27.98 0.45 -44.67
C LEU A 585 -27.88 1.55 -43.62
N LYS A 586 -27.08 1.35 -42.55
CA LYS A 586 -26.75 2.38 -41.57
C LYS A 586 -26.01 3.55 -42.20
N LEU A 587 -25.21 3.30 -43.25
CA LEU A 587 -24.57 4.34 -44.06
C LEU A 587 -25.59 5.15 -44.88
N LEU A 588 -26.58 4.49 -45.50
CA LEU A 588 -27.65 5.14 -46.28
C LEU A 588 -28.58 6.02 -45.43
N ASN A 589 -28.91 5.58 -44.22
CA ASN A 589 -29.77 6.33 -43.30
C ASN A 589 -29.15 7.65 -42.81
N LYS A 590 -27.88 7.90 -43.09
CA LYS A 590 -27.14 9.13 -42.76
C LYS A 590 -26.94 10.06 -43.96
N ALA A 591 -27.47 9.73 -45.14
CA ALA A 591 -27.33 10.53 -46.35
C ALA A 591 -28.35 11.69 -46.41
N THR A 592 -27.90 12.90 -46.73
CA THR A 592 -28.78 14.03 -47.10
C THR A 592 -29.06 14.01 -48.61
N PHE A 593 -30.34 13.94 -48.99
CA PHE A 593 -30.76 13.98 -50.39
C PHE A 593 -30.72 15.42 -50.93
N ALA A 594 -29.99 15.67 -52.01
CA ALA A 594 -30.07 16.93 -52.76
C ALA A 594 -31.30 16.96 -53.69
N ALA A 595 -31.84 18.15 -53.94
CA ALA A 595 -33.07 18.40 -54.68
C ALA A 595 -33.06 17.87 -56.14
N PRO A 596 -34.24 17.57 -56.73
CA PRO A 596 -34.33 16.79 -57.97
C PRO A 596 -34.09 17.65 -59.23
N GLY A 597 -33.16 17.20 -60.09
CA GLY A 597 -33.04 17.71 -61.46
C GLY A 597 -31.66 17.59 -62.12
N SER A 598 -31.22 16.38 -62.45
CA SER A 598 -30.39 16.11 -63.66
C SER A 598 -30.19 14.59 -63.81
N ASP A 599 -30.34 14.11 -65.04
CA ASP A 599 -30.26 12.69 -65.39
C ASP A 599 -28.87 12.07 -65.12
N LYS A 600 -28.90 10.88 -64.49
CA LYS A 600 -27.80 9.90 -64.36
C LYS A 600 -26.47 10.41 -63.78
N GLU A 601 -26.42 10.57 -62.46
CA GLU A 601 -25.31 10.10 -61.62
C GLU A 601 -25.74 10.18 -60.14
N VAL A 602 -25.66 9.05 -59.43
CA VAL A 602 -26.01 8.97 -58.00
C VAL A 602 -24.90 9.66 -57.19
N VAL A 603 -25.34 10.56 -56.32
CA VAL A 603 -24.57 11.50 -55.50
C VAL A 603 -23.41 10.85 -54.74
N VAL A 604 -22.24 11.49 -54.84
CA VAL A 604 -21.05 11.25 -54.02
C VAL A 604 -21.33 11.66 -52.57
N VAL A 605 -21.27 10.69 -51.64
CA VAL A 605 -21.36 10.94 -50.19
C VAL A 605 -19.97 11.32 -49.68
N LYS A 606 -19.82 12.53 -49.14
CA LYS A 606 -18.67 12.90 -48.30
C LYS A 606 -19.04 12.67 -46.84
N GLU A 607 -18.21 11.89 -46.16
CA GLU A 607 -18.34 11.48 -44.75
C GLU A 607 -18.03 12.68 -43.82
N ASP A 608 -18.88 12.90 -42.81
CA ASP A 608 -18.62 13.81 -41.69
C ASP A 608 -17.84 13.04 -40.60
N PRO A 609 -16.61 13.45 -40.23
CA PRO A 609 -15.63 12.62 -39.53
C PRO A 609 -15.81 12.62 -38.00
N LYS A 610 -16.95 12.15 -37.50
CA LYS A 610 -17.11 11.77 -36.08
C LYS A 610 -17.50 10.31 -35.95
N LYS A 611 -16.57 9.43 -36.34
CA LYS A 611 -16.45 8.08 -35.79
C LYS A 611 -15.77 8.20 -34.43
N GLU A 612 -16.37 7.68 -33.36
CA GLU A 612 -15.54 7.10 -32.31
C GLU A 612 -14.88 5.87 -32.95
N GLU A 613 -13.65 6.06 -33.41
CA GLU A 613 -12.84 4.99 -33.96
C GLU A 613 -12.65 3.95 -32.84
N ILE A 614 -13.08 2.71 -33.04
CA ILE A 614 -12.80 1.62 -32.08
C ILE A 614 -11.28 1.55 -31.96
N SER A 615 -10.74 1.94 -30.81
CA SER A 615 -9.29 2.01 -30.59
C SER A 615 -8.70 0.59 -30.72
N THR A 616 -7.97 0.34 -31.80
CA THR A 616 -7.21 -0.89 -32.03
C THR A 616 -5.75 -0.73 -31.60
N GLU A 617 -5.15 -1.78 -31.05
CA GLU A 617 -3.74 -1.81 -30.66
C GLU A 617 -3.06 -3.09 -31.12
N LEU A 618 -1.76 -3.05 -31.45
CA LEU A 618 -1.06 -4.31 -31.73
C LEU A 618 -0.91 -5.11 -30.44
N LEU A 619 -1.18 -6.42 -30.50
CA LEU A 619 -0.93 -7.35 -29.40
C LEU A 619 0.51 -7.24 -28.87
N SER A 620 1.48 -7.12 -29.77
CA SER A 620 2.89 -6.98 -29.40
C SER A 620 3.16 -5.70 -28.60
N GLU A 621 2.65 -4.55 -29.06
CA GLU A 621 2.80 -3.25 -28.40
C GLU A 621 2.07 -3.25 -27.03
N PHE A 622 0.90 -3.88 -26.96
CA PHE A 622 0.15 -4.03 -25.72
C PHE A 622 0.93 -4.86 -24.69
N LEU A 623 1.50 -5.99 -25.12
CA LEU A 623 2.22 -6.92 -24.24
C LEU A 623 3.57 -6.38 -23.73
N GLU A 624 4.19 -5.43 -24.43
CA GLU A 624 5.36 -4.70 -23.93
C GLU A 624 5.02 -3.85 -22.71
N ARG A 625 3.82 -3.26 -22.70
CA ARG A 625 3.37 -2.37 -21.61
C ARG A 625 2.61 -3.10 -20.52
N LYS A 626 1.96 -4.22 -20.84
CA LYS A 626 0.99 -4.91 -19.97
C LYS A 626 1.21 -6.41 -20.00
N SER A 627 1.32 -7.00 -18.82
CA SER A 627 1.37 -8.45 -18.64
C SER A 627 0.11 -8.95 -17.93
N GLY A 628 -0.10 -10.27 -17.93
CA GLY A 628 -1.21 -10.88 -17.20
C GLY A 628 -2.50 -11.07 -17.99
N LEU A 629 -2.46 -11.00 -19.33
CA LEU A 629 -3.58 -11.42 -20.16
C LEU A 629 -3.94 -12.88 -19.87
N GLU A 630 -5.21 -13.14 -19.57
CA GLU A 630 -5.70 -14.49 -19.30
C GLU A 630 -6.97 -14.82 -20.10
N HIS A 631 -7.01 -16.01 -20.68
CA HIS A 631 -8.21 -16.51 -21.35
C HIS A 631 -9.21 -17.04 -20.31
N LEU A 632 -10.35 -16.35 -20.18
CA LEU A 632 -11.40 -16.64 -19.20
C LEU A 632 -12.81 -16.79 -19.80
N ALA A 633 -12.99 -16.58 -21.11
CA ALA A 633 -14.30 -16.56 -21.78
C ALA A 633 -15.29 -15.52 -21.18
N GLY A 634 -14.75 -14.37 -20.75
CA GLY A 634 -15.48 -13.32 -20.05
C GLY A 634 -14.58 -12.47 -19.16
N VAL A 635 -15.15 -11.54 -18.40
CA VAL A 635 -14.41 -10.52 -17.64
C VAL A 635 -14.99 -10.32 -16.23
N GLU A 636 -14.13 -10.01 -15.27
CA GLU A 636 -14.55 -9.60 -13.92
C GLU A 636 -15.15 -8.19 -13.92
N ARG A 637 -15.87 -7.85 -12.84
CA ARG A 637 -16.31 -6.47 -12.59
C ARG A 637 -15.09 -5.55 -12.48
N GLY A 638 -15.11 -4.45 -13.21
CA GLY A 638 -14.01 -3.48 -13.29
C GLY A 638 -12.84 -3.95 -14.16
N GLY A 639 -12.97 -5.05 -14.90
CA GLY A 639 -11.94 -5.57 -15.79
C GLY A 639 -12.04 -5.03 -17.22
N LEU A 640 -11.04 -5.39 -18.04
CA LEU A 640 -10.99 -5.11 -19.48
C LEU A 640 -11.11 -6.42 -20.27
N PHE A 641 -12.13 -6.52 -21.12
CA PHE A 641 -12.35 -7.63 -22.05
C PHE A 641 -11.68 -7.32 -23.39
N LEU A 642 -10.76 -8.18 -23.82
CA LEU A 642 -9.92 -7.97 -24.99
C LEU A 642 -10.30 -8.96 -26.09
N LEU A 643 -10.62 -8.44 -27.26
CA LEU A 643 -10.85 -9.23 -28.46
C LEU A 643 -9.58 -9.22 -29.31
N ILE A 644 -9.09 -10.38 -29.73
CA ILE A 644 -7.94 -10.47 -30.63
C ILE A 644 -8.42 -10.73 -32.05
N ALA A 645 -8.00 -9.89 -33.00
CA ALA A 645 -8.24 -10.06 -34.43
C ALA A 645 -6.92 -10.07 -35.22
N GLU A 646 -6.92 -10.51 -36.47
CA GLU A 646 -5.68 -10.58 -37.25
C GLU A 646 -5.16 -9.18 -37.62
N SER A 647 -6.00 -8.38 -38.28
CA SER A 647 -5.70 -7.01 -38.72
C SER A 647 -7.01 -6.25 -38.97
N GLU A 648 -6.94 -4.96 -39.31
CA GLU A 648 -8.13 -4.20 -39.71
C GLU A 648 -8.75 -4.72 -41.02
N ALA A 649 -7.94 -5.27 -41.94
CA ALA A 649 -8.43 -5.86 -43.17
C ALA A 649 -9.09 -7.23 -42.91
N ASN A 650 -8.53 -8.01 -41.99
CA ASN A 650 -9.04 -9.31 -41.56
C ASN A 650 -9.60 -9.20 -40.14
N ASN A 651 -10.73 -8.51 -40.03
CA ASN A 651 -11.32 -8.05 -38.77
C ASN A 651 -12.07 -9.12 -37.97
N GLN A 652 -11.92 -10.42 -38.27
CA GLN A 652 -12.61 -11.47 -37.50
C GLN A 652 -11.97 -11.63 -36.11
N VAL A 653 -12.81 -11.74 -35.09
CA VAL A 653 -12.37 -12.08 -33.73
C VAL A 653 -11.90 -13.54 -33.71
N LEU A 654 -10.64 -13.73 -33.38
CA LEU A 654 -9.95 -15.01 -33.31
C LEU A 654 -9.95 -15.58 -31.89
N ALA A 655 -9.75 -14.72 -30.90
CA ALA A 655 -9.63 -15.10 -29.50
C ALA A 655 -10.12 -13.99 -28.56
N ASP A 656 -10.29 -14.32 -27.29
CA ASP A 656 -10.61 -13.37 -26.23
C ASP A 656 -9.76 -13.59 -24.98
N PHE A 657 -9.40 -12.49 -24.33
CA PHE A 657 -8.60 -12.46 -23.12
C PHE A 657 -9.16 -11.40 -22.18
N SER A 658 -8.74 -11.45 -20.93
CA SER A 658 -9.18 -10.53 -19.90
C SER A 658 -8.02 -10.02 -19.08
N LEU A 659 -8.15 -8.76 -18.65
CA LEU A 659 -7.36 -8.18 -17.57
C LEU A 659 -8.28 -7.90 -16.38
N PRO A 660 -7.85 -8.21 -15.14
CA PRO A 660 -8.66 -8.02 -13.94
C PRO A 660 -8.73 -6.54 -13.50
N TYR A 661 -8.33 -5.61 -14.37
CA TYR A 661 -8.38 -4.17 -14.14
C TYR A 661 -8.60 -3.43 -15.46
N LEU A 662 -9.19 -2.24 -15.39
CA LEU A 662 -9.25 -1.32 -16.52
C LEU A 662 -7.83 -0.87 -16.88
N CYS A 663 -7.42 -1.16 -18.11
CA CYS A 663 -6.15 -0.68 -18.63
C CYS A 663 -6.38 0.59 -19.45
N CYS A 664 -5.52 1.60 -19.24
CA CYS A 664 -5.57 2.91 -19.86
C CYS A 664 -5.51 2.81 -21.40
N SER A 665 -6.30 3.66 -22.06
CA SER A 665 -6.28 3.85 -23.52
C SER A 665 -4.85 4.06 -24.04
N LYS A 666 -4.60 3.72 -25.30
CA LYS A 666 -3.35 3.90 -26.08
C LYS A 666 -2.70 5.30 -26.03
N LYS A 667 -3.34 6.27 -25.39
CA LYS A 667 -2.68 7.42 -24.80
C LYS A 667 -2.42 7.10 -23.34
N ASP A 668 -1.26 6.55 -23.01
CA ASP A 668 -0.60 7.15 -21.86
C ASP A 668 -0.44 8.61 -22.30
N PRO A 669 -1.18 9.57 -21.69
CA PRO A 669 -1.06 10.94 -22.14
C PRO A 669 0.43 11.24 -22.03
N VAL A 670 1.05 11.57 -23.15
CA VAL A 670 2.37 12.15 -23.13
C VAL A 670 2.18 13.43 -22.35
N PHE A 671 2.56 13.38 -21.07
CA PHE A 671 2.28 14.44 -20.13
C PHE A 671 3.60 14.89 -19.56
N LEU A 672 3.76 16.20 -19.54
CA LEU A 672 4.88 16.90 -18.94
C LEU A 672 4.27 17.84 -17.92
N VAL A 673 4.53 17.68 -16.63
CA VAL A 673 4.09 18.63 -15.61
C VAL A 673 5.29 19.47 -15.20
N LEU A 674 5.10 20.80 -15.25
CA LEU A 674 6.03 21.77 -14.71
C LEU A 674 5.47 22.30 -13.38
N PRO A 675 6.30 22.50 -12.34
CA PRO A 675 5.87 23.06 -11.06
C PRO A 675 5.31 24.48 -11.14
N ALA A 676 5.62 25.20 -12.21
CA ALA A 676 5.14 26.55 -12.51
C ALA A 676 4.87 26.69 -14.02
N SER A 677 3.97 27.60 -14.40
CA SER A 677 3.68 27.95 -15.81
C SER A 677 4.37 29.24 -16.27
N GLN A 678 4.99 29.97 -15.34
CA GLN A 678 5.75 31.19 -15.60
C GLN A 678 6.95 31.25 -14.65
N LEU A 679 8.11 31.69 -15.16
CA LEU A 679 9.34 31.89 -14.39
C LEU A 679 10.05 33.17 -14.83
N CYS A 680 10.99 33.64 -14.02
CA CYS A 680 11.85 34.78 -14.32
C CYS A 680 13.19 34.33 -14.93
N GLN A 681 13.81 35.18 -15.74
CA GLN A 681 14.99 34.84 -16.54
C GLN A 681 16.18 34.25 -15.76
N ASN A 682 16.30 34.50 -14.45
CA ASN A 682 17.38 33.96 -13.59
C ASN A 682 16.88 33.05 -12.45
N ASP A 683 15.65 32.54 -12.53
CA ASP A 683 15.16 31.56 -11.55
C ASP A 683 15.99 30.27 -11.60
N ALA A 684 16.01 29.51 -10.49
CA ALA A 684 16.72 28.24 -10.45
C ALA A 684 16.11 27.19 -11.40
N PRO A 685 16.90 26.25 -11.98
CA PRO A 685 16.37 25.18 -12.83
C PRO A 685 15.30 24.37 -12.11
N ILE A 686 14.16 24.15 -12.77
CA ILE A 686 13.03 23.41 -12.21
C ILE A 686 12.99 21.97 -12.72
N ALA A 687 12.71 21.02 -11.83
CA ALA A 687 12.55 19.62 -12.20
C ALA A 687 11.24 19.42 -12.97
N MET A 688 11.29 18.63 -14.05
CA MET A 688 10.11 18.29 -14.86
C MET A 688 9.61 16.89 -14.54
N THR A 689 8.31 16.70 -14.38
CA THR A 689 7.71 15.36 -14.25
C THR A 689 7.15 14.93 -15.58
N MET A 690 7.47 13.72 -16.05
CA MET A 690 7.04 13.25 -17.36
C MET A 690 6.65 11.77 -17.38
N VAL A 691 5.77 11.41 -18.31
CA VAL A 691 5.47 10.02 -18.65
C VAL A 691 5.54 9.83 -20.17
N PRO A 692 6.28 8.82 -20.65
CA PRO A 692 7.10 7.88 -19.89
C PRO A 692 8.39 8.55 -19.33
N LEU A 693 8.94 8.01 -18.22
CA LEU A 693 10.08 8.59 -17.47
C LEU A 693 11.39 8.66 -18.27
N ASP A 694 11.51 7.87 -19.33
CA ASP A 694 12.67 7.79 -20.22
C ASP A 694 12.53 8.63 -21.49
N GLY A 695 11.42 9.36 -21.65
CA GLY A 695 11.20 10.17 -22.85
C GLY A 695 12.19 11.32 -23.05
N GLU A 696 12.39 11.71 -24.31
CA GLU A 696 13.19 12.88 -24.70
C GLU A 696 12.33 14.15 -24.69
N VAL A 697 12.67 15.13 -23.84
CA VAL A 697 11.98 16.43 -23.77
C VAL A 697 12.68 17.47 -24.65
N LYS A 698 11.94 18.13 -25.53
CA LYS A 698 12.42 19.28 -26.32
C LYS A 698 11.54 20.49 -26.07
N ALA A 699 12.13 21.68 -25.99
CA ALA A 699 11.42 22.95 -25.82
C ALA A 699 11.48 23.77 -27.11
N PHE A 700 10.40 24.46 -27.44
CA PHE A 700 10.25 25.23 -28.68
C PHE A 700 9.63 26.60 -28.42
N VAL A 701 10.02 27.58 -29.22
CA VAL A 701 9.36 28.89 -29.32
C VAL A 701 9.07 29.17 -30.78
N ASN A 702 7.80 29.39 -31.13
CA ASN A 702 7.34 29.57 -32.51
C ASN A 702 7.86 28.47 -33.49
N GLY A 703 7.97 27.22 -33.01
CA GLY A 703 8.46 26.09 -33.79
C GLY A 703 9.99 25.97 -33.91
N ILE A 704 10.77 26.88 -33.31
CA ILE A 704 12.23 26.80 -33.25
C ILE A 704 12.63 26.13 -31.93
N GLN A 705 13.42 25.07 -31.99
CA GLN A 705 13.92 24.38 -30.80
C GLN A 705 14.91 25.26 -30.03
N ILE A 706 14.72 25.39 -28.71
CA ILE A 706 15.61 26.09 -27.79
C ILE A 706 16.34 25.09 -26.88
N GLN A 707 17.57 25.43 -26.48
CA GLN A 707 18.43 24.57 -25.65
C GLN A 707 18.26 24.90 -24.15
N ALA A 708 17.04 24.77 -23.64
CA ALA A 708 16.69 25.09 -22.25
C ALA A 708 16.45 23.87 -21.35
N ILE A 709 16.69 22.66 -21.87
CA ILE A 709 16.50 21.40 -21.16
C ILE A 709 17.88 20.85 -20.75
N THR A 710 18.07 20.55 -19.48
CA THR A 710 19.29 19.93 -18.94
C THR A 710 18.96 18.62 -18.22
N LYS A 711 19.94 17.71 -18.11
CA LYS A 711 19.76 16.40 -17.47
C LYS A 711 20.83 16.17 -16.41
N SER A 712 20.40 15.82 -15.20
CA SER A 712 21.30 15.48 -14.08
C SER A 712 20.74 14.29 -13.31
N GLY A 713 21.55 13.25 -13.09
CA GLY A 713 21.13 12.06 -12.33
C GLY A 713 19.94 11.27 -12.93
N GLY A 714 19.67 11.40 -14.24
CA GLY A 714 18.52 10.77 -14.89
C GLY A 714 17.24 11.62 -14.92
N GLN A 715 17.19 12.73 -14.17
CA GLN A 715 16.07 13.67 -14.10
C GLN A 715 16.26 14.81 -15.11
N ASN A 716 15.19 15.17 -15.84
CA ASN A 716 15.19 16.31 -16.75
C ASN A 716 14.78 17.60 -15.99
N PHE A 717 15.47 18.71 -16.28
CA PHE A 717 15.24 20.03 -15.71
C PHE A 717 15.04 21.07 -16.82
N PHE A 718 14.16 22.03 -16.59
CA PHE A 718 14.00 23.21 -17.42
C PHE A 718 14.72 24.39 -16.76
N ASP A 719 15.67 24.98 -17.47
CA ASP A 719 16.53 26.05 -16.98
C ASP A 719 16.15 27.38 -17.67
N PRO A 720 15.52 28.34 -16.94
CA PRO A 720 15.13 29.61 -17.51
C PRO A 720 16.34 30.47 -17.94
N GLY A 721 17.51 30.29 -17.33
CA GLY A 721 18.73 31.04 -17.66
C GLY A 721 19.35 30.66 -19.02
N LEU A 722 18.95 29.51 -19.57
CA LEU A 722 19.34 29.08 -20.92
C LEU A 722 18.37 29.55 -22.01
N VAL A 723 17.26 30.21 -21.63
CA VAL A 723 16.33 30.81 -22.59
C VAL A 723 16.91 32.13 -23.08
N GLY A 724 17.19 32.21 -24.38
CA GLY A 724 17.72 33.44 -24.98
C GLY A 724 16.75 34.62 -24.83
N SER A 725 17.28 35.82 -24.59
CA SER A 725 16.49 37.02 -24.30
C SER A 725 15.50 37.44 -25.39
N ALA A 726 15.72 37.02 -26.63
CA ALA A 726 14.78 37.21 -27.74
C ALA A 726 13.45 36.45 -27.55
N TYR A 727 13.40 35.45 -26.66
CA TYR A 727 12.24 34.59 -26.43
C TYR A 727 11.47 34.95 -25.14
N PHE A 728 11.91 35.94 -24.37
CA PHE A 728 11.20 36.37 -23.17
C PHE A 728 9.79 36.91 -23.49
N GLY A 729 8.81 36.57 -22.65
CA GLY A 729 7.39 36.89 -22.82
C GLY A 729 6.67 36.06 -23.89
N GLN A 730 7.37 35.16 -24.59
CA GLN A 730 6.77 34.26 -25.58
C GLN A 730 6.41 32.92 -24.96
N THR A 731 5.38 32.26 -25.50
CA THR A 731 4.98 30.92 -25.10
C THR A 731 6.00 29.90 -25.57
N ILE A 732 6.60 29.20 -24.61
CA ILE A 732 7.44 28.02 -24.83
C ILE A 732 6.51 26.81 -24.79
N THR A 733 6.57 25.99 -25.84
CA THR A 733 5.88 24.70 -25.91
C THR A 733 6.89 23.56 -25.82
N PHE A 734 6.40 22.37 -25.48
CA PHE A 734 7.26 21.20 -25.29
C PHE A 734 6.79 20.04 -26.16
N THR A 735 7.72 19.16 -26.50
CA THR A 735 7.42 17.81 -26.95
C THR A 735 8.09 16.80 -26.03
N VAL A 736 7.50 15.62 -25.92
CA VAL A 736 8.11 14.45 -25.29
C VAL A 736 8.07 13.33 -26.31
N ASN A 737 9.22 12.75 -26.66
CA ASN A 737 9.36 11.79 -27.76
C ASN A 737 8.76 12.29 -29.08
N ASP A 738 8.96 13.57 -29.38
CA ASP A 738 8.45 14.29 -30.56
C ASP A 738 6.91 14.43 -30.64
N GLU A 739 6.16 14.00 -29.62
CA GLU A 739 4.72 14.31 -29.48
C GLU A 739 4.50 15.62 -28.69
N PRO A 740 3.65 16.55 -29.18
CA PRO A 740 3.36 17.80 -28.48
C PRO A 740 2.54 17.58 -27.21
N VAL A 741 2.87 18.32 -26.16
CA VAL A 741 2.12 18.33 -24.89
C VAL A 741 1.42 19.67 -24.66
N GLU A 742 0.32 19.69 -23.92
CA GLU A 742 -0.43 20.92 -23.63
C GLU A 742 0.32 21.90 -22.71
N THR A 743 1.34 21.41 -22.02
CA THR A 743 2.12 22.20 -21.06
C THR A 743 2.87 23.32 -21.75
N GLN A 744 2.76 24.51 -21.16
CA GLN A 744 3.36 25.73 -21.66
C GLN A 744 4.14 26.41 -20.54
N MET A 745 5.17 27.15 -20.93
CA MET A 745 5.98 27.96 -20.03
C MET A 745 6.18 29.35 -20.64
N VAL A 746 6.20 30.39 -19.81
CA VAL A 746 6.61 31.73 -20.22
C VAL A 746 7.76 32.18 -19.33
N ILE A 747 8.88 32.55 -19.95
CA ILE A 747 9.98 33.20 -19.24
C ILE A 747 9.84 34.69 -19.36
N ASN A 748 9.74 35.38 -18.23
CA ASN A 748 9.67 36.82 -18.17
C ASN A 748 11.05 37.41 -17.92
N ALA A 749 11.38 38.46 -18.68
CA ALA A 749 12.56 39.25 -18.39
C ALA A 749 12.42 39.88 -17.00
N GLU A 750 13.51 39.93 -16.25
CA GLU A 750 13.57 40.72 -15.04
C GLU A 750 13.59 42.22 -15.37
N PRO A 751 13.08 43.09 -14.48
CA PRO A 751 13.15 44.53 -14.67
C PRO A 751 14.61 44.99 -14.76
N VAL A 752 14.94 45.74 -15.81
CA VAL A 752 16.27 46.36 -15.96
C VAL A 752 16.14 47.84 -15.59
N ILE A 753 16.62 48.18 -14.40
CA ILE A 753 16.59 49.54 -13.85
C ILE A 753 18.03 49.95 -13.52
N THR A 754 18.31 51.25 -13.62
CA THR A 754 19.55 51.82 -13.09
C THR A 754 19.18 52.95 -12.16
N VAL A 755 19.75 52.95 -10.95
CA VAL A 755 19.51 53.94 -9.91
C VAL A 755 20.84 54.57 -9.53
N THR A 756 20.90 55.89 -9.52
CA THR A 756 22.09 56.64 -9.09
C THR A 756 21.70 57.79 -8.16
N PRO A 757 22.48 58.06 -7.08
CA PRO A 757 22.25 59.24 -6.26
C PRO A 757 22.64 60.49 -7.05
N GLY A 758 21.84 61.54 -6.92
CA GLY A 758 21.93 62.82 -7.61
C GLY A 758 22.23 63.98 -6.65
N GLU A 759 21.54 65.10 -6.83
CA GLU A 759 21.76 66.33 -6.05
C GLU A 759 21.39 66.18 -4.56
N VAL A 760 22.22 66.77 -3.69
CA VAL A 760 22.01 66.85 -2.23
C VAL A 760 21.78 68.31 -1.84
N VAL A 761 20.65 68.61 -1.21
CA VAL A 761 20.28 69.95 -0.74
C VAL A 761 20.08 69.94 0.77
N TYR A 762 20.84 70.77 1.50
CA TYR A 762 20.71 70.91 2.96
C TYR A 762 19.59 71.90 3.32
N GLY A 763 18.75 71.53 4.28
CA GLY A 763 17.60 72.34 4.71
C GLY A 763 18.00 73.68 5.35
N GLU A 764 17.30 74.75 4.99
CA GLU A 764 17.41 76.06 5.66
C GLU A 764 16.65 76.12 7.00
N ASP A 765 15.88 75.07 7.31
CA ASP A 765 15.08 75.00 8.53
C ASP A 765 15.99 74.90 9.75
N ALA A 766 15.85 75.88 10.63
CA ALA A 766 16.60 75.97 11.87
C ALA A 766 16.22 74.86 12.86
N ASN A 767 15.18 74.08 12.54
CA ASN A 767 14.49 73.21 13.47
C ASN A 767 14.77 71.70 13.29
N ALA A 768 15.40 71.30 12.19
CA ALA A 768 15.85 69.93 11.94
C ALA A 768 16.91 69.98 10.83
N PRO A 769 18.17 69.62 11.09
CA PRO A 769 19.15 69.55 10.02
C PRO A 769 18.75 68.41 9.08
N GLN A 770 18.08 68.72 7.99
CA GLN A 770 17.67 67.77 6.96
C GLN A 770 18.57 67.89 5.74
N ALA A 771 18.73 66.80 5.01
CA ALA A 771 19.28 66.82 3.67
C ALA A 771 18.37 66.04 2.73
N ILE A 772 17.97 66.67 1.64
CA ILE A 772 17.15 66.06 0.59
C ILE A 772 18.10 65.48 -0.45
N VAL A 773 17.97 64.19 -0.72
CA VAL A 773 18.74 63.49 -1.76
C VAL A 773 17.81 63.11 -2.89
N THR A 774 18.20 63.46 -4.12
CA THR A 774 17.48 63.05 -5.34
C THR A 774 18.08 61.78 -5.91
N PHE A 775 17.27 60.75 -6.14
CA PHE A 775 17.61 59.48 -6.76
C PHE A 775 17.15 59.49 -8.22
N ASN A 776 18.10 59.41 -9.15
CA ASN A 776 17.82 59.30 -10.58
C ASN A 776 17.59 57.83 -10.95
N VAL A 777 16.38 57.52 -11.37
CA VAL A 777 15.93 56.18 -11.77
C VAL A 777 15.69 56.15 -13.28
N SER A 778 16.54 55.43 -14.01
CA SER A 778 16.37 55.21 -15.45
C SER A 778 15.87 53.79 -15.74
N GLY A 779 15.05 53.64 -16.78
CA GLY A 779 14.42 52.36 -17.15
C GLY A 779 13.08 52.11 -16.45
N TYR A 780 12.59 53.06 -15.64
CA TYR A 780 11.30 52.94 -14.96
C TYR A 780 10.14 52.82 -15.96
N GLN A 781 9.11 52.06 -15.60
CA GLN A 781 7.95 51.77 -16.43
C GLN A 781 6.66 51.89 -15.63
N ASN A 782 5.59 52.29 -16.31
CA ASN A 782 4.27 52.37 -15.69
C ASN A 782 3.76 50.97 -15.33
N GLY A 783 3.26 50.78 -14.11
CA GLY A 783 2.78 49.48 -13.59
C GLY A 783 3.87 48.57 -12.99
N TYR A 784 5.11 49.02 -12.89
CA TYR A 784 6.10 48.37 -12.01
C TYR A 784 5.88 48.83 -10.57
N THR A 785 6.18 47.95 -9.62
CA THR A 785 6.21 48.29 -8.19
C THR A 785 7.65 48.60 -7.78
N TYR A 786 7.84 49.70 -7.05
CA TYR A 786 9.15 50.18 -6.60
C TYR A 786 9.18 50.17 -5.08
N ASN A 787 9.89 49.20 -4.52
CA ASN A 787 10.05 49.08 -3.07
C ASN A 787 11.43 49.61 -2.70
N TRP A 788 11.45 50.74 -2.00
CA TRP A 788 12.67 51.38 -1.52
C TRP A 788 12.94 50.99 -0.08
N ASP A 789 14.22 50.82 0.22
CA ASP A 789 14.76 50.84 1.58
C ASP A 789 15.86 51.91 1.58
N PHE A 790 15.64 53.03 2.28
CA PHE A 790 16.57 54.16 2.28
C PHE A 790 17.67 54.07 3.35
N ASP A 791 17.69 53.00 4.15
CA ASP A 791 18.63 52.76 5.28
C ASP A 791 18.49 53.77 6.44
N ASP A 792 17.31 54.37 6.59
CA ASP A 792 16.99 55.37 7.63
C ASP A 792 15.67 55.08 8.38
N ASP A 793 15.23 53.81 8.37
CA ASP A 793 13.97 53.31 8.94
C ASP A 793 12.68 53.93 8.35
N SER A 794 12.78 54.63 7.22
CA SER A 794 11.60 55.13 6.50
C SER A 794 10.83 54.00 5.82
N THR A 795 9.49 54.12 5.80
CA THR A 795 8.58 53.10 5.24
C THR A 795 7.96 53.51 3.90
N ASP A 796 8.37 54.64 3.36
CA ASP A 796 7.80 55.20 2.14
C ASP A 796 8.38 54.51 0.90
N ASN A 797 7.49 54.12 -0.02
CA ASN A 797 7.84 53.47 -1.29
C ASN A 797 7.46 54.38 -2.47
N PRO A 798 8.17 55.50 -2.67
CA PRO A 798 7.85 56.47 -3.70
C PRO A 798 8.08 55.89 -5.10
N VAL A 799 7.10 56.11 -5.98
CA VAL A 799 7.20 55.76 -7.41
C VAL A 799 7.98 56.86 -8.13
N PRO A 800 8.91 56.55 -9.05
CA PRO A 800 9.64 57.56 -9.81
C PRO A 800 8.71 58.47 -10.63
N VAL A 801 8.82 59.79 -10.43
CA VAL A 801 8.12 60.81 -11.22
C VAL A 801 9.14 61.51 -12.12
N ASN A 802 8.95 61.46 -13.44
CA ASN A 802 9.94 61.93 -14.43
C ASN A 802 11.35 61.32 -14.24
N GLY A 803 11.45 60.08 -13.74
CA GLY A 803 12.72 59.39 -13.51
C GLY A 803 13.46 59.84 -12.26
N MET A 804 12.78 60.53 -11.33
CA MET A 804 13.36 60.96 -10.07
C MET A 804 12.51 60.50 -8.88
N VAL A 805 13.20 60.14 -7.80
CA VAL A 805 12.64 59.93 -6.47
C VAL A 805 13.41 60.81 -5.52
N THR A 806 12.75 61.61 -4.70
CA THR A 806 13.41 62.42 -3.66
C THR A 806 13.15 61.84 -2.30
N HIS A 807 14.19 61.72 -1.48
CA HIS A 807 14.07 61.28 -0.09
C HIS A 807 14.70 62.29 0.85
N THR A 808 14.10 62.49 2.02
CA THR A 808 14.58 63.46 3.02
C THR A 808 15.22 62.72 4.18
N TYR A 809 16.53 62.89 4.35
CA TYR A 809 17.28 62.35 5.47
C TYR A 809 17.33 63.36 6.62
N PHE A 810 17.18 62.87 7.85
CA PHE A 810 17.37 63.64 9.07
C PHE A 810 18.80 63.43 9.59
N LEU A 811 19.54 64.52 9.78
CA LEU A 811 20.95 64.47 10.19
C LEU A 811 21.09 64.45 11.72
N GLY A 812 22.10 63.74 12.19
CA GLY A 812 22.43 63.53 13.59
C GLY A 812 23.15 64.70 14.27
N ALA A 813 23.96 64.38 15.28
CA ALA A 813 24.66 65.36 16.12
C ALA A 813 25.85 66.02 15.38
N ALA A 814 26.16 67.29 15.71
CA ALA A 814 27.25 68.05 15.10
C ALA A 814 28.60 67.32 15.16
N GLY A 815 29.30 67.28 14.02
CA GLY A 815 30.63 66.71 13.88
C GLY A 815 30.68 65.24 13.44
N GLN A 816 29.54 64.57 13.21
CA GLN A 816 29.50 63.21 12.64
C GLN A 816 28.99 63.22 11.19
N GLU A 817 29.57 62.36 10.36
CA GLU A 817 29.08 62.06 9.00
C GLU A 817 28.03 60.95 9.10
N ASP A 818 26.78 61.23 8.69
CA ASP A 818 25.74 60.20 8.59
C ASP A 818 25.88 59.47 7.24
N VAL A 819 25.95 58.13 7.26
CA VAL A 819 26.14 57.29 6.06
C VAL A 819 24.94 56.36 5.85
N PHE A 820 24.33 56.38 4.66
CA PHE A 820 23.14 55.60 4.30
C PHE A 820 23.40 54.69 3.07
N LYS A 821 22.85 53.47 3.07
CA LYS A 821 23.00 52.44 2.00
C LYS A 821 21.65 52.03 1.39
N PRO A 822 21.06 52.89 0.55
CA PRO A 822 19.75 52.62 0.00
C PRO A 822 19.74 51.43 -0.98
N THR A 823 18.61 50.72 -1.02
CA THR A 823 18.33 49.65 -1.99
C THR A 823 16.96 49.85 -2.62
N LEU A 824 16.81 49.37 -3.86
CA LEU A 824 15.54 49.40 -4.57
C LEU A 824 15.21 48.01 -5.11
N THR A 825 14.11 47.42 -4.66
CA THR A 825 13.53 46.22 -5.27
C THR A 825 12.43 46.64 -6.24
N VAL A 826 12.61 46.30 -7.52
CA VAL A 826 11.61 46.58 -8.55
C VAL A 826 10.93 45.29 -8.96
N ILE A 827 9.60 45.29 -9.00
CA ILE A 827 8.78 44.17 -9.43
C ILE A 827 8.04 44.60 -10.70
N ASN A 828 8.22 43.86 -11.79
CA ASN A 828 7.50 44.14 -13.03
C ASN A 828 6.05 43.61 -12.99
N GLN A 829 5.24 43.93 -14.00
CA GLN A 829 3.83 43.52 -14.08
C GLN A 829 3.64 42.00 -14.11
N ASN A 830 4.66 41.24 -14.50
CA ASN A 830 4.63 39.78 -14.58
C ASN A 830 5.13 39.10 -13.30
N GLY A 831 5.38 39.88 -12.23
CA GLY A 831 5.80 39.38 -10.92
C GLY A 831 7.31 39.13 -10.75
N CYS A 832 8.13 39.38 -11.77
CA CYS A 832 9.58 39.23 -11.65
C CYS A 832 10.21 40.41 -10.93
N SER A 833 11.06 40.12 -9.95
CA SER A 833 11.68 41.11 -9.08
C SER A 833 13.20 41.15 -9.22
N THR A 834 13.78 42.34 -9.23
CA THR A 834 15.23 42.56 -9.13
C THR A 834 15.52 43.59 -8.07
N THR A 835 16.53 43.31 -7.23
CA THR A 835 17.00 44.22 -6.19
C THR A 835 18.30 44.90 -6.61
N PHE A 836 18.27 46.22 -6.66
CA PHE A 836 19.38 47.09 -7.03
C PHE A 836 20.02 47.68 -5.78
N GLN A 837 21.29 47.34 -5.57
CA GLN A 837 22.11 47.87 -4.47
C GLN A 837 22.78 49.17 -4.92
N MET A 838 22.66 50.23 -4.13
CA MET A 838 23.25 51.53 -4.46
C MET A 838 24.60 51.78 -3.74
N ALA A 839 25.36 52.76 -4.25
CA ALA A 839 26.53 53.27 -3.53
C ALA A 839 26.09 54.05 -2.27
N PRO A 840 26.85 54.00 -1.15
CA PRO A 840 26.53 54.73 0.07
C PRO A 840 26.52 56.27 -0.10
N ILE A 841 25.68 56.98 0.66
CA ILE A 841 25.52 58.46 0.67
C ILE A 841 26.04 59.03 2.02
N THR A 842 26.64 60.24 2.08
CA THR A 842 27.26 60.84 3.29
C THR A 842 26.92 62.35 3.51
N LEU A 843 26.56 62.83 4.73
CA LEU A 843 25.98 64.19 5.04
C LEU A 843 26.53 64.92 6.35
N LYS A 844 26.55 66.28 6.51
CA LYS A 844 27.19 67.12 7.64
C LYS A 844 26.50 68.44 8.14
N LEU A 845 26.91 69.03 9.30
CA LEU A 845 26.42 70.29 10.00
C LEU A 845 27.25 71.61 9.78
N VAL A 846 26.64 72.83 9.83
CA VAL A 846 27.27 74.15 9.46
C VAL A 846 26.88 75.41 10.32
N ILE A 847 27.71 76.48 10.36
CA ILE A 847 27.35 77.85 10.84
C ILE A 847 26.72 78.64 9.69
N ASN A 848 25.62 79.36 9.97
CA ASN A 848 24.88 80.14 8.97
C ASN A 848 24.32 81.47 9.50
N LYS A 849 23.62 82.22 8.65
CA LYS A 849 23.00 83.54 8.92
C LYS A 849 22.12 83.59 10.17
N ASN A 850 21.61 82.46 10.67
CA ASN A 850 20.73 82.38 11.84
C ASN A 850 21.49 82.10 13.16
N THR A 851 22.81 81.90 13.10
CA THR A 851 23.63 81.54 14.27
C THR A 851 23.99 82.78 15.10
N ARG A 852 23.83 82.72 16.43
CA ARG A 852 24.25 83.76 17.39
C ARG A 852 25.43 83.26 18.21
N ILE A 853 26.40 84.14 18.46
CA ILE A 853 27.59 83.86 19.27
C ILE A 853 27.68 84.87 20.40
N PHE A 854 27.50 84.43 21.64
CA PHE A 854 27.64 85.27 22.82
C PHE A 854 28.98 85.00 23.50
N ILE A 855 29.78 86.04 23.70
CA ILE A 855 31.10 85.99 24.35
C ILE A 855 30.97 86.69 25.70
N TYR A 856 30.79 85.93 26.77
CA TYR A 856 30.73 86.44 28.13
C TYR A 856 32.14 86.67 28.70
N PHE A 857 32.36 87.81 29.32
CA PHE A 857 33.62 88.22 29.94
C PHE A 857 33.40 88.59 31.41
N ASP A 858 34.19 88.01 32.30
CA ASP A 858 34.19 88.36 33.72
C ASP A 858 34.90 89.69 33.99
N ALA A 859 34.16 90.64 34.53
CA ALA A 859 34.56 91.99 34.87
C ALA A 859 34.57 92.25 36.39
N SER A 860 34.63 91.20 37.22
CA SER A 860 34.81 91.30 38.68
C SER A 860 36.09 92.08 39.05
N GLY A 861 37.11 92.00 38.19
CA GLY A 861 38.18 93.01 38.07
C GLY A 861 39.59 92.46 37.94
N SER A 862 39.80 91.17 38.24
CA SER A 862 41.08 90.46 38.17
C SER A 862 41.62 90.29 36.73
N MET A 863 40.73 90.26 35.73
CA MET A 863 41.08 90.08 34.31
C MET A 863 40.72 91.27 33.40
N ASN A 864 40.68 92.49 33.95
CA ASN A 864 40.31 93.71 33.22
C ASN A 864 41.14 93.97 31.94
N SER A 865 42.38 93.49 31.89
CA SER A 865 43.25 93.62 30.71
C SER A 865 42.75 92.84 29.50
N THR A 866 41.90 91.83 29.68
CA THR A 866 41.37 90.96 28.62
C THR A 866 40.20 91.60 27.82
N LEU A 867 39.45 92.54 28.40
CA LEU A 867 38.23 93.07 27.78
C LEU A 867 38.48 93.85 26.48
N SER A 868 39.48 94.73 26.46
CA SER A 868 39.78 95.54 25.27
C SER A 868 40.22 94.66 24.09
N PRO A 869 41.15 93.70 24.26
CA PRO A 869 41.47 92.71 23.24
C PRO A 869 40.29 91.88 22.73
N LEU A 870 39.38 91.43 23.61
CA LEU A 870 38.19 90.67 23.18
C LEU A 870 37.24 91.50 22.32
N ASN A 871 37.04 92.78 22.67
CA ASN A 871 36.22 93.69 21.86
C ASN A 871 36.84 93.97 20.49
N ASP A 872 38.16 94.20 20.43
CA ASP A 872 38.89 94.38 19.18
C ASP A 872 38.85 93.10 18.30
N MET A 873 39.05 91.93 18.92
CA MET A 873 38.94 90.64 18.24
C MET A 873 37.55 90.44 17.62
N ARG A 874 36.48 90.67 18.37
CA ARG A 874 35.10 90.53 17.87
C ARG A 874 34.79 91.55 16.78
N ALA A 875 35.17 92.82 16.96
CA ALA A 875 34.79 93.89 16.05
C ALA A 875 35.52 93.82 14.69
N ASN A 876 36.77 93.34 14.69
CA ASN A 876 37.64 93.36 13.52
C ASN A 876 37.99 91.95 13.01
N LEU A 877 38.61 91.14 13.86
CA LEU A 877 39.26 89.89 13.43
C LEU A 877 38.27 88.75 13.18
N LEU A 878 37.42 88.44 14.16
CA LEU A 878 36.42 87.36 14.04
C LEU A 878 35.34 87.72 13.02
N LYS A 879 34.99 89.00 12.92
CA LYS A 879 34.07 89.51 11.91
C LYS A 879 34.54 89.18 10.50
N ASN A 880 35.79 89.50 10.16
CA ASN A 880 36.33 89.21 8.84
C ASN A 880 36.28 87.72 8.46
N ARG A 881 36.40 86.82 9.44
CA ARG A 881 36.36 85.36 9.20
C ARG A 881 34.94 84.83 9.02
N LEU A 882 34.00 85.28 9.84
CA LEU A 882 32.65 84.71 9.84
C LEU A 882 31.69 85.43 8.88
N LEU A 883 32.00 86.65 8.44
CA LEU A 883 31.12 87.47 7.59
C LEU A 883 30.55 86.73 6.36
N PRO A 884 31.30 85.89 5.62
CA PRO A 884 30.74 85.12 4.50
C PRO A 884 29.62 84.17 4.90
N LEU A 885 29.69 83.58 6.10
CA LEU A 885 28.67 82.66 6.62
C LEU A 885 27.38 83.38 7.02
N TYR A 886 27.47 84.69 7.24
CA TYR A 886 26.33 85.59 7.45
C TYR A 886 25.88 86.26 6.15
N GLY A 887 26.21 85.69 4.99
CA GLY A 887 25.82 86.22 3.68
C GLY A 887 26.52 87.54 3.33
N ASN A 888 27.69 87.78 3.90
CA ASN A 888 28.42 89.04 3.84
C ASN A 888 27.70 90.26 4.47
N ASP A 889 26.71 90.03 5.33
CA ASP A 889 25.96 91.08 6.03
C ASP A 889 26.63 91.47 7.36
N SER A 890 27.28 92.63 7.34
CA SER A 890 27.98 93.19 8.52
C SER A 890 27.03 93.52 9.67
N ALA A 891 25.80 93.97 9.39
CA ALA A 891 24.84 94.34 10.43
C ALA A 891 24.29 93.08 11.10
N ALA A 892 23.99 92.03 10.32
CA ALA A 892 23.58 90.74 10.84
C ALA A 892 24.66 90.10 11.75
N TYR A 893 25.94 90.19 11.35
CA TYR A 893 27.04 89.78 12.22
C TYR A 893 27.08 90.59 13.52
N ASP A 894 27.02 91.93 13.41
CA ASP A 894 27.14 92.80 14.58
C ASP A 894 25.97 92.64 15.58
N GLU A 895 24.79 92.29 15.08
CA GLU A 895 23.64 91.99 15.94
C GLU A 895 23.78 90.65 16.67
N LYS A 896 24.35 89.64 15.99
CA LYS A 896 24.31 88.24 16.43
C LYS A 896 25.56 87.76 17.16
N VAL A 897 26.71 88.41 16.96
CA VAL A 897 27.95 88.12 17.67
C VAL A 897 28.21 89.23 18.67
N LYS A 898 28.21 88.97 19.98
CA LYS A 898 28.31 90.04 21.02
C LYS A 898 29.28 89.67 22.12
N VAL A 899 30.03 90.65 22.62
CA VAL A 899 30.78 90.55 23.89
C VAL A 899 29.91 91.14 25.00
N ILE A 900 29.75 90.40 26.10
CA ILE A 900 28.86 90.73 27.22
C ILE A 900 29.64 90.63 28.53
N SER A 901 29.73 91.70 29.29
CA SER A 901 30.42 91.70 30.58
C SER A 901 29.47 91.35 31.74
N TYR A 902 29.95 90.56 32.71
CA TYR A 902 29.25 90.24 33.97
C TYR A 902 30.26 90.28 35.13
N SER A 903 29.81 90.24 36.40
CA SER A 903 30.70 90.41 37.57
C SER A 903 30.33 89.55 38.79
N ASP A 904 29.35 88.65 38.66
CA ASP A 904 28.92 87.77 39.76
C ASP A 904 29.69 86.44 39.82
N GLU A 905 30.62 86.23 38.89
CA GLU A 905 31.49 85.05 38.77
C GLU A 905 30.74 83.71 38.65
N ARG A 906 29.46 83.73 38.24
CA ARG A 906 28.65 82.51 38.10
C ARG A 906 28.82 81.87 36.73
N THR A 907 29.98 81.25 36.48
CA THR A 907 30.38 80.67 35.17
C THR A 907 29.28 79.81 34.52
N PHE A 908 28.67 78.90 35.26
CA PHE A 908 27.66 77.98 34.71
C PHE A 908 26.32 78.67 34.51
N ASN A 909 26.02 79.70 35.29
CA ASN A 909 24.85 80.54 35.07
C ASN A 909 25.01 81.36 33.77
N VAL A 910 26.18 81.95 33.51
CA VAL A 910 26.40 82.71 32.27
C VAL A 910 26.56 81.82 31.04
N LEU A 911 27.15 80.64 31.18
CA LEU A 911 27.12 79.63 30.12
C LEU A 911 25.66 79.24 29.81
N ASN A 912 24.81 79.22 30.83
CA ASN A 912 23.36 79.10 30.71
C ASN A 912 22.64 80.40 30.27
N MET A 913 23.37 81.40 29.76
CA MET A 913 22.87 82.73 29.38
C MET A 913 22.06 83.42 30.49
N GLN A 914 22.47 83.23 31.74
CA GLN A 914 21.81 83.74 32.94
C GLN A 914 20.33 83.31 33.07
N GLY A 915 19.98 82.15 32.51
CA GLY A 915 18.61 81.63 32.51
C GLY A 915 17.66 82.32 31.52
N GLN A 916 18.13 83.26 30.70
CA GLN A 916 17.31 83.94 29.68
C GLN A 916 16.86 82.96 28.60
N ALA A 917 15.69 83.20 28.02
CA ALA A 917 15.17 82.40 26.90
C ALA A 917 16.18 82.36 25.73
N ALA A 918 16.35 81.20 25.10
CA ALA A 918 17.23 81.10 23.96
C ALA A 918 16.67 81.89 22.78
N PRO A 919 17.47 82.72 22.10
CA PRO A 919 17.02 83.45 20.92
C PRO A 919 16.71 82.50 19.76
N GLU A 920 15.90 82.97 18.81
CA GLU A 920 15.50 82.22 17.62
C GLU A 920 16.65 82.05 16.63
N GLY A 921 17.22 80.86 16.54
CA GLY A 921 18.38 80.52 15.71
C GLY A 921 19.41 79.72 16.51
N ASN A 922 20.43 79.18 15.84
CA ASN A 922 21.51 78.43 16.48
C ASN A 922 22.28 79.30 17.48
N VAL A 923 22.71 78.76 18.62
CA VAL A 923 23.37 79.53 19.68
C VAL A 923 24.70 78.92 20.06
N ILE A 924 25.74 79.75 20.10
CA ILE A 924 27.06 79.42 20.61
C ILE A 924 27.38 80.39 21.76
N VAL A 925 27.81 79.88 22.90
CA VAL A 925 28.18 80.68 24.08
C VAL A 925 29.62 80.41 24.45
N LEU A 926 30.43 81.45 24.51
CA LEU A 926 31.83 81.42 24.91
C LEU A 926 31.95 82.20 26.22
N VAL A 927 32.57 81.63 27.26
CA VAL A 927 32.70 82.27 28.59
C VAL A 927 34.17 82.41 28.94
N PHE A 928 34.65 83.61 29.21
CA PHE A 928 36.01 83.93 29.68
C PHE A 928 35.95 84.36 31.15
N GLN A 929 36.56 83.58 32.04
CA GLN A 929 36.54 83.79 33.48
C GLN A 929 37.81 83.24 34.15
N ASP A 930 38.28 83.85 35.23
CA ASP A 930 39.52 83.47 35.94
C ASP A 930 39.31 83.00 37.39
N GLU A 931 38.21 83.36 38.06
CA GLU A 931 37.87 82.90 39.41
C GLU A 931 36.36 82.75 39.67
N ALA A 932 35.95 81.92 40.66
CA ALA A 932 34.54 81.76 41.06
C ALA A 932 34.37 81.58 42.58
N ASP A 933 35.20 82.27 43.34
CA ASP A 933 35.36 82.09 44.79
C ASP A 933 34.69 83.26 45.55
N SER A 934 33.77 83.07 46.51
CA SER A 934 33.29 81.85 47.14
C SER A 934 31.91 81.41 46.66
N ILE A 935 31.54 81.80 45.44
CA ILE A 935 30.21 81.51 44.92
C ILE A 935 30.05 80.02 44.64
N TYR A 936 31.09 79.31 44.21
CA TYR A 936 31.03 77.88 43.89
C TYR A 936 31.75 76.95 44.89
N HIS A 937 32.75 77.45 45.60
CA HIS A 937 33.46 76.75 46.66
C HIS A 937 33.83 77.73 47.79
N PRO A 938 34.33 77.27 48.96
CA PRO A 938 34.69 78.17 50.06
C PRO A 938 35.86 79.11 49.70
N TYR A 939 35.85 80.33 50.27
CA TYR A 939 36.90 81.35 50.09
C TYR A 939 38.29 80.84 50.44
N ASN A 940 39.21 80.87 49.46
CA ASN A 940 40.57 80.30 49.52
C ASN A 940 40.62 78.83 49.97
N GLY A 941 39.53 78.09 49.77
CA GLY A 941 39.35 76.71 50.21
C GLY A 941 39.43 75.68 49.07
N PRO A 942 39.52 74.36 49.40
CA PRO A 942 39.52 73.32 48.39
C PRO A 942 38.16 73.21 47.69
N ILE A 943 38.17 72.81 46.42
CA ILE A 943 36.94 72.62 45.61
C ILE A 943 36.06 71.44 46.08
N THR A 944 36.44 70.71 47.14
CA THR A 944 35.73 69.50 47.59
C THR A 944 34.34 69.79 48.17
N ASN A 945 34.08 71.00 48.64
CA ASN A 945 32.79 71.39 49.21
C ASN A 945 32.06 72.34 48.25
N ARG A 946 31.09 71.82 47.49
CA ARG A 946 30.28 72.64 46.58
C ARG A 946 29.27 73.48 47.33
N THR A 947 29.04 74.71 46.88
CA THR A 947 27.94 75.53 47.37
C THR A 947 26.60 75.09 46.77
N SER A 948 25.51 75.60 47.35
CA SER A 948 24.17 75.47 46.77
C SER A 948 24.05 76.21 45.43
N ALA A 949 24.73 77.34 45.26
CA ALA A 949 24.74 78.11 44.02
C ALA A 949 25.37 77.33 42.86
N PHE A 950 26.52 76.67 43.08
CA PHE A 950 27.12 75.76 42.09
C PHE A 950 26.12 74.67 41.68
N SER A 951 25.53 74.01 42.67
CA SER A 951 24.62 72.89 42.46
C SER A 951 23.38 73.30 41.65
N SER A 952 22.84 74.49 41.92
CA SER A 952 21.72 75.06 41.18
C SER A 952 22.08 75.40 39.74
N ASP A 953 23.22 76.07 39.53
CA ASP A 953 23.60 76.56 38.21
C ASP A 953 23.92 75.42 37.25
N ILE A 954 24.67 74.42 37.72
CA ILE A 954 25.08 73.29 36.88
C ILE A 954 23.87 72.43 36.49
N GLN A 955 22.93 72.20 37.41
CA GLN A 955 21.70 71.46 37.10
C GLN A 955 20.79 72.22 36.15
N ALA A 956 20.63 73.54 36.35
CA ALA A 956 19.85 74.38 35.45
C ALA A 956 20.44 74.35 34.02
N LEU A 957 21.76 74.44 33.90
CA LEU A 957 22.46 74.33 32.63
C LEU A 957 22.26 72.96 31.99
N LYS A 958 22.49 71.86 32.71
CA LYS A 958 22.31 70.49 32.18
C LYS A 958 20.89 70.25 31.68
N ASN A 959 19.89 70.66 32.46
CA ASN A 959 18.49 70.54 32.07
C ASN A 959 18.19 71.31 30.79
N ARG A 960 18.81 72.47 30.60
CA ARG A 960 18.63 73.24 29.37
C ARG A 960 19.41 72.64 28.21
N ILE A 961 20.66 72.19 28.38
CA ILE A 961 21.41 71.49 27.32
C ILE A 961 20.69 70.22 26.86
N ALA A 962 20.12 69.45 27.78
CA ALA A 962 19.36 68.23 27.48
C ALA A 962 18.13 68.53 26.61
N ASN A 963 17.50 69.68 26.83
CA ASN A 963 16.33 70.15 26.09
C ASN A 963 16.68 71.19 25.00
N ASN A 964 17.93 71.26 24.54
CA ASN A 964 18.43 72.27 23.57
C ASN A 964 17.96 73.72 23.87
N PHE A 965 17.87 74.07 25.16
CA PHE A 965 17.44 75.35 25.71
C PHE A 965 15.95 75.70 25.53
N GLY A 966 15.05 74.74 25.26
CA GLY A 966 13.58 74.88 25.34
C GLY A 966 12.79 73.93 24.40
N THR A 967 11.54 73.61 24.74
CA THR A 967 10.71 72.58 24.02
C THR A 967 10.20 72.97 22.62
N ASN A 968 10.29 74.25 22.25
CA ASN A 968 9.95 74.74 20.89
C ASN A 968 11.15 75.43 20.23
N ASN A 969 12.37 75.21 20.74
CA ASN A 969 13.57 75.78 20.16
C ASN A 969 14.39 74.67 19.51
N PRO A 970 14.29 74.45 18.21
CA PRO A 970 14.84 73.26 17.59
C PRO A 970 16.23 73.55 16.96
N ASN A 971 16.78 74.70 17.37
CA ASN A 971 18.13 75.16 17.17
C ASN A 971 19.13 74.41 18.06
N TYR A 972 20.38 74.29 17.61
CA TYR A 972 21.43 73.73 18.46
C TYR A 972 22.02 74.77 19.42
N TYR A 973 22.46 74.29 20.59
CA TYR A 973 23.28 75.03 21.54
C TYR A 973 24.70 74.45 21.61
N ARG A 974 25.74 75.29 21.59
CA ARG A 974 27.12 74.92 21.93
C ARG A 974 27.75 75.88 22.93
N GLY A 975 28.52 75.36 23.86
CA GLY A 975 29.21 76.13 24.90
C GLY A 975 30.73 75.96 24.86
N VAL A 976 31.48 77.00 25.18
CA VAL A 976 32.92 76.89 25.46
C VAL A 976 33.24 77.70 26.71
N ILE A 977 33.99 77.11 27.64
CA ILE A 977 34.54 77.82 28.80
C ILE A 977 36.04 77.99 28.58
N PHE A 978 36.50 79.24 28.54
CA PHE A 978 37.89 79.65 28.55
C PHE A 978 38.27 80.03 29.98
N GLN A 979 38.99 79.13 30.66
CA GLN A 979 39.60 79.43 31.95
C GLN A 979 40.82 80.32 31.73
N VAL A 980 40.69 81.57 32.16
CA VAL A 980 41.75 82.58 32.11
C VAL A 980 42.64 82.47 33.35
N ASP A 981 43.94 82.69 33.17
CA ASP A 981 44.95 82.60 34.20
C ASP A 981 44.61 83.52 35.38
N GLY A 982 44.35 82.92 36.54
CA GLY A 982 43.93 83.59 37.76
C GLY A 982 44.00 82.62 38.94
N ASN A 983 42.87 82.37 39.59
CA ASN A 983 42.83 81.48 40.75
C ASN A 983 43.02 80.00 40.35
N THR A 984 44.05 79.34 40.91
CA THR A 984 44.34 77.92 40.59
C THR A 984 43.22 76.97 41.01
N ALA A 985 42.42 77.31 42.02
CA ALA A 985 41.25 76.53 42.41
C ALA A 985 40.15 76.54 41.32
N PHE A 986 40.03 77.63 40.56
CA PHE A 986 39.06 77.72 39.48
C PHE A 986 39.41 76.79 38.31
N GLN A 987 40.69 76.70 37.94
CA GLN A 987 41.16 75.71 36.98
C GLN A 987 40.85 74.28 37.44
N GLN A 988 41.13 73.95 38.69
CA GLN A 988 40.81 72.63 39.26
C GLN A 988 39.30 72.35 39.24
N LEU A 989 38.47 73.37 39.52
CA LEU A 989 37.01 73.27 39.44
C LEU A 989 36.56 72.96 38.01
N MET A 990 37.05 73.71 37.02
CA MET A 990 36.70 73.50 35.60
C MET A 990 37.10 72.10 35.14
N MET A 991 38.30 71.62 35.49
CA MET A 991 38.73 70.26 35.19
C MET A 991 37.81 69.22 35.84
N ALA A 992 37.51 69.36 37.14
CA ALA A 992 36.61 68.46 37.86
C ALA A 992 35.20 68.40 37.24
N VAL A 993 34.70 69.52 36.70
CA VAL A 993 33.41 69.59 36.01
C VAL A 993 33.49 69.02 34.60
N GLU A 994 34.56 69.26 33.86
CA GLU A 994 34.72 68.73 32.50
C GLU A 994 34.82 67.21 32.50
N ASN A 995 35.65 66.62 33.35
CA ASN A 995 35.98 65.19 33.26
C ASN A 995 35.35 64.35 34.38
N GLY A 996 34.65 64.96 35.34
CA GLY A 996 34.06 64.27 36.48
C GLY A 996 35.08 63.63 37.43
N SER A 997 36.35 64.05 37.39
CA SER A 997 37.47 63.41 38.09
C SER A 997 37.47 63.57 39.61
N ASN A 998 36.59 64.39 40.17
CA ASN A 998 36.51 64.62 41.61
C ASN A 998 35.18 64.07 42.16
N ALA A 999 35.25 63.26 43.22
CA ALA A 999 34.09 62.62 43.85
C ALA A 999 32.99 63.60 44.29
N SER A 1000 33.37 64.86 44.54
CA SER A 1000 32.41 65.91 44.91
C SER A 1000 31.51 66.30 43.73
N TYR A 1001 31.93 66.05 42.49
CA TYR A 1001 31.27 66.43 41.23
C TYR A 1001 30.87 65.18 40.41
N PRO A 1002 29.93 64.35 40.89
CA PRO A 1002 29.43 63.20 40.13
C PRO A 1002 28.60 63.66 38.91
N SER A 1003 28.18 62.74 38.05
CA SER A 1003 27.53 63.01 36.73
C SER A 1003 26.41 64.06 36.73
N GLN A 1004 25.60 64.11 37.80
CA GLN A 1004 24.53 65.11 37.98
C GLN A 1004 25.04 66.55 38.21
N TYR A 1005 26.32 66.71 38.54
CA TYR A 1005 26.97 67.97 38.93
C TYR A 1005 28.27 68.24 38.17
N ASN A 1006 28.47 67.53 37.05
CA ASN A 1006 29.56 67.75 36.10
C ASN A 1006 29.00 67.79 34.67
N LEU A 1007 29.83 68.14 33.69
CA LEU A 1007 29.47 68.24 32.26
C LEU A 1007 30.20 67.21 31.39
N GLN A 1008 30.65 66.09 31.97
CA GLN A 1008 31.45 65.09 31.25
C GLN A 1008 30.73 64.51 30.03
N SER A 1009 29.45 64.16 30.17
CA SER A 1009 28.62 63.66 29.07
C SER A 1009 28.46 64.70 27.97
N GLU A 1010 28.25 65.96 28.34
CA GLU A 1010 28.04 67.06 27.41
C GLU A 1010 29.35 67.44 26.70
N ALA A 1011 30.49 67.30 27.37
CA ALA A 1011 31.82 67.51 26.80
C ALA A 1011 32.21 66.41 25.79
N LEU A 1012 31.95 65.14 26.13
CA LEU A 1012 32.15 64.02 25.23
C LEU A 1012 31.23 64.09 24.01
N ALA A 1013 29.99 64.53 24.19
CA ALA A 1013 29.04 64.75 23.09
C ALA A 1013 29.35 66.01 22.25
N GLY A 1014 30.45 66.71 22.53
CA GLY A 1014 30.85 67.91 21.80
C GLY A 1014 29.86 69.08 21.96
N LYS A 1015 29.04 69.09 23.02
CA LYS A 1015 28.10 70.19 23.32
C LYS A 1015 28.75 71.33 24.10
N VAL A 1016 29.71 71.00 24.97
CA VAL A 1016 30.50 71.98 25.74
C VAL A 1016 31.98 71.66 25.60
N LYS A 1017 32.84 72.67 25.46
CA LYS A 1017 34.30 72.50 25.46
C LYS A 1017 34.95 73.35 26.55
N PHE A 1018 36.10 72.91 27.04
CA PHE A 1018 36.89 73.66 28.01
C PHE A 1018 38.26 73.95 27.45
N LYS A 1019 38.73 75.19 27.63
CA LYS A 1019 40.05 75.67 27.22
C LYS A 1019 40.73 76.24 28.45
N TYR A 1020 41.95 75.79 28.72
CA TYR A 1020 42.69 76.09 29.95
C TYR A 1020 43.96 76.90 29.68
N ASN A 1021 44.49 77.51 30.73
CA ASN A 1021 45.73 78.28 30.70
C ASN A 1021 45.68 79.42 29.66
N VAL A 1022 44.55 80.12 29.62
CA VAL A 1022 44.38 81.27 28.72
C VAL A 1022 45.00 82.50 29.43
N PRO A 1023 46.08 83.12 28.91
CA PRO A 1023 46.70 84.25 29.58
C PRO A 1023 45.74 85.45 29.73
N ASP A 1024 45.76 86.11 30.89
CA ASP A 1024 45.08 87.40 31.04
C ASP A 1024 45.79 88.49 30.23
N GLY A 1025 45.02 89.31 29.53
CA GLY A 1025 45.53 90.46 28.78
C GLY A 1025 46.29 90.12 27.50
N GLU A 1026 46.05 88.94 26.91
CA GLU A 1026 46.67 88.53 25.65
C GLU A 1026 46.23 89.45 24.49
N ILE A 1027 46.96 89.48 23.38
CA ILE A 1027 46.60 90.31 22.22
C ILE A 1027 45.42 89.71 21.43
N SER A 1028 44.63 90.56 20.76
CA SER A 1028 43.39 90.18 20.07
C SER A 1028 43.52 89.02 19.07
N THR A 1029 44.67 88.89 18.39
CA THR A 1029 44.94 87.80 17.43
C THR A 1029 45.04 86.44 18.11
N LYS A 1030 45.59 86.38 19.32
CA LYS A 1030 45.68 85.14 20.09
C LYS A 1030 44.33 84.70 20.63
N TYR A 1031 43.49 85.66 21.05
CA TYR A 1031 42.10 85.34 21.36
C TYR A 1031 41.31 84.85 20.14
N LEU A 1032 41.55 85.39 18.93
CA LEU A 1032 40.94 84.88 17.71
C LEU A 1032 41.33 83.41 17.47
N GLU A 1033 42.63 83.09 17.51
CA GLU A 1033 43.13 81.72 17.28
C GLU A 1033 42.43 80.72 18.21
N ARG A 1034 42.36 81.04 19.51
CA ARG A 1034 41.72 80.18 20.52
C ARG A 1034 40.21 80.02 20.31
N VAL A 1035 39.52 81.09 19.90
CA VAL A 1035 38.09 81.04 19.60
C VAL A 1035 37.82 80.20 18.35
N VAL A 1036 38.58 80.41 17.28
CA VAL A 1036 38.43 79.63 16.03
C VAL A 1036 38.72 78.16 16.27
N GLU A 1037 39.82 77.84 16.96
CA GLU A 1037 40.17 76.46 17.32
C GLU A 1037 39.03 75.80 18.13
N ALA A 1038 38.47 76.50 19.11
CA ALA A 1038 37.34 75.97 19.88
C ALA A 1038 36.08 75.76 19.03
N LEU A 1039 35.81 76.61 18.04
CA LEU A 1039 34.68 76.42 17.12
C LEU A 1039 34.91 75.23 16.17
N GLU A 1040 36.13 75.04 15.69
CA GLU A 1040 36.49 73.89 14.85
C GLU A 1040 36.38 72.57 15.63
N GLU A 1041 36.79 72.56 16.90
CA GLU A 1041 36.61 71.40 17.79
C GLU A 1041 35.16 71.08 18.14
N LEU A 1042 34.26 72.05 17.99
CA LEU A 1042 32.82 71.85 18.06
C LEU A 1042 32.23 71.31 16.74
N GLY A 1043 33.06 71.11 15.72
CA GLY A 1043 32.70 70.51 14.43
C GLY A 1043 32.32 71.51 13.35
N TYR A 1044 32.58 72.81 13.55
CA TYR A 1044 32.27 73.83 12.55
C TYR A 1044 33.41 74.03 11.56
N ASN A 1045 33.07 74.15 10.28
CA ASN A 1045 34.04 74.56 9.25
C ASN A 1045 34.10 76.10 9.22
N ILE A 1046 35.22 76.68 9.69
CA ILE A 1046 35.43 78.13 9.76
C ILE A 1046 36.31 78.58 8.58
N PRO A 1047 35.83 79.51 7.73
CA PRO A 1047 36.59 80.01 6.57
C PRO A 1047 37.92 80.70 6.88
#